data_AF-A0A225EFH7-F1
#
_entry.id   AF-A0A225EFH7-F1
#
_cell.length_a   1.000
_cell.length_b   1.000
_cell.length_c   1.000
_cell.angle_alpha   90.00
_cell.angle_beta   90.00
_cell.angle_gamma   90.00
#
_symmetry.space_group_name_H-M   'P 1'
#
loop_
_entity.id
_entity.type
_entity.pdbx_description
1 polymer ?
#
loop_
_entity_poly.entity_id
_entity_poly.type
_entity_poly.pdbx_seq_one_letter_code
_entity_poly.pdbx_strand_id
1 'polypeptide(L)'
;MSDSTSVLDRLTGLTNADGGWGYQPNQPTHLEPTCLSALALGGDAKYADRVTAALRALDVHRLPDGSYRLTRGRPQAAWTTALVLFARAGLGHPPADLKPVADRLLALEGRVVKADPEVDDMLDIDLKLLGWPWAEDTFSWVEPTAWACLALRAAGAGDHPRVSEGLRLLLDRAFDSGGANYGNRVVLGKPTEPIPGPTAVMLLALQGVTDEPRVEAAKGYLRVHGEKTTDVEHLAWIKLALACHANDAATRAALPVLDARLRESLAIETAAGAGLGAGPLRLALAALALDTINRNPFRLTDTPKVAPGAVLGADRPTDWSTLPTGPRRPLTERIASKFRGFLINGLAALKPLPPTSAVHIARAADYDGPLADVLQKQYEHFRAAVPVAGKRVVLKPNLVEYHRNKVINTDPRFVSAVIELFKREGAAEIIVAEGPGHWRNVQFLVNESGLGDVLRHHGVRFVDVNHDEPVKTPNLGRATGLEYLYLSRTIVEADVFVSLPKLKTHHWAGATLSLKNLFGTLPGICYGWPKNELHWRGITNSIVDIACTHTPHLAIVDGIIGMEGDGPLNGTAKPVGALVMGADLVAVDATCCRLMKLPVDRIPTLVLATRKRLGNMREDLIPQLGEPIDALATAFEWPPGIEKQLLPEPQPAGAVGGK
;
A
#
# COMPACT_ATOMS: atom_id res chain seq x y z
N MET A 1 37.14 0.54 3.54
CA MET A 1 36.79 1.03 4.89
C MET A 1 36.30 2.49 4.90
N SER A 2 36.23 3.24 3.78
CA SER A 2 35.77 4.65 3.77
C SER A 2 34.28 4.89 3.46
N ASP A 3 33.57 3.94 2.82
CA ASP A 3 32.18 4.19 2.37
C ASP A 3 31.08 3.77 3.37
N SER A 4 31.32 2.77 4.22
CA SER A 4 30.29 2.31 5.18
C SER A 4 30.16 3.26 6.37
N THR A 5 31.28 3.77 6.89
CA THR A 5 31.30 4.73 7.99
C THR A 5 30.59 6.03 7.63
N SER A 6 30.66 6.48 6.37
CA SER A 6 29.93 7.68 5.92
C SER A 6 28.41 7.44 5.83
N VAL A 7 27.97 6.24 5.46
CA VAL A 7 26.54 5.86 5.44
C VAL A 7 25.98 5.75 6.86
N LEU A 8 26.71 5.11 7.78
CA LEU A 8 26.30 4.99 9.18
C LEU A 8 26.26 6.36 9.86
N ASP A 9 27.26 7.22 9.65
CA ASP A 9 27.26 8.58 10.20
C ASP A 9 26.07 9.40 9.67
N ARG A 10 25.75 9.31 8.37
CA ARG A 10 24.55 9.93 7.80
C ARG A 10 23.27 9.38 8.43
N LEU A 11 23.17 8.06 8.61
CA LEU A 11 22.02 7.42 9.27
C LEU A 11 21.84 7.94 10.70
N THR A 12 22.93 8.06 11.48
CA THR A 12 22.86 8.62 12.84
C THR A 12 22.43 10.08 12.86
N GLY A 13 22.77 10.86 11.83
CA GLY A 13 22.32 12.25 11.68
C GLY A 13 20.80 12.38 11.50
N LEU A 14 20.10 11.30 11.13
CA LEU A 14 18.65 11.26 10.94
C LEU A 14 17.89 10.71 12.15
N THR A 15 18.57 10.47 13.28
CA THR A 15 17.94 9.93 14.50
C THR A 15 17.00 10.97 15.11
N ASN A 16 15.83 10.53 15.56
CA ASN A 16 14.89 11.34 16.32
C ASN A 16 15.39 11.58 17.75
N ALA A 17 14.80 12.57 18.43
CA ALA A 17 15.15 12.92 19.81
C ALA A 17 14.93 11.77 20.81
N ASP A 18 14.00 10.86 20.52
CA ASP A 18 13.72 9.66 21.33
C ASP A 18 14.70 8.50 21.08
N GLY A 19 15.62 8.65 20.13
CA GLY A 19 16.60 7.63 19.75
C GLY A 19 16.16 6.69 18.62
N GLY A 20 14.93 6.83 18.11
CA GLY A 20 14.42 6.03 16.99
C GLY A 20 14.57 6.70 15.62
N TRP A 21 14.03 6.05 14.59
CA TRP A 21 13.97 6.57 13.22
C TRP A 21 12.57 6.42 12.63
N GLY A 22 12.18 7.38 11.79
CA GLY A 22 11.05 7.25 10.86
C GLY A 22 11.46 6.65 9.51
N TYR A 23 10.51 6.47 8.59
CA TYR A 23 10.82 6.02 7.22
C TYR A 23 11.48 7.12 6.39
N GLN A 24 11.16 8.37 6.70
CA GLN A 24 11.75 9.58 6.13
C GLN A 24 12.33 10.48 7.23
N PRO A 25 13.28 11.39 6.91
CA PRO A 25 13.77 12.37 7.86
C PRO A 25 12.64 13.17 8.51
N ASN A 26 12.78 13.46 9.81
CA ASN A 26 11.81 14.21 10.63
C ASN A 26 10.43 13.54 10.78
N GLN A 27 10.24 12.31 10.31
CA GLN A 27 9.08 11.52 10.71
C GLN A 27 9.29 10.99 12.14
N PRO A 28 8.24 10.97 12.96
CA PRO A 28 8.30 10.34 14.27
C PRO A 28 8.65 8.85 14.16
N THR A 29 9.08 8.26 15.27
CA THR A 29 9.68 6.92 15.28
C THR A 29 8.72 5.83 14.80
N HIS A 30 9.23 4.97 13.91
CA HIS A 30 8.59 3.73 13.44
C HIS A 30 9.46 2.51 13.79
N LEU A 31 8.80 1.37 14.03
CA LEU A 31 9.44 0.15 14.50
C LEU A 31 10.44 -0.43 13.50
N GLU A 32 10.07 -0.58 12.22
CA GLU A 32 10.94 -1.19 11.21
C GLU A 32 12.23 -0.41 10.90
N PRO A 33 12.18 0.88 10.50
CA PRO A 33 13.41 1.63 10.27
C PRO A 33 14.28 1.67 11.53
N THR A 34 13.69 1.74 12.73
CA THR A 34 14.45 1.69 13.98
C THR A 34 15.12 0.32 14.20
N CYS A 35 14.44 -0.79 13.93
CA CYS A 35 15.00 -2.14 14.02
C CYS A 35 16.20 -2.31 13.07
N LEU A 36 16.03 -1.92 11.80
CA LEU A 36 17.08 -2.06 10.79
C LEU A 36 18.24 -1.11 11.05
N SER A 37 17.98 0.13 11.50
CA SER A 37 19.05 1.05 11.91
C SER A 37 19.84 0.53 13.11
N ALA A 38 19.17 -0.02 14.12
CA ALA A 38 19.84 -0.61 15.27
C ALA A 38 20.73 -1.80 14.85
N LEU A 39 20.24 -2.68 13.96
CA LEU A 39 21.02 -3.77 13.40
C LEU A 39 22.23 -3.29 12.60
N ALA A 40 22.08 -2.23 11.79
CA ALA A 40 23.16 -1.64 11.00
C ALA A 40 24.28 -1.07 11.89
N LEU A 41 23.90 -0.40 12.98
CA LEU A 41 24.83 0.23 13.92
C LEU A 41 25.48 -0.78 14.89
N GLY A 42 24.82 -1.90 15.19
CA GLY A 42 25.25 -2.87 16.21
C GLY A 42 26.57 -3.61 15.94
N GLY A 43 27.17 -3.45 14.75
CA GLY A 43 28.48 -4.01 14.43
C GLY A 43 29.67 -3.19 14.93
N ASP A 44 29.45 -1.94 15.37
CA ASP A 44 30.50 -1.00 15.72
C ASP A 44 30.25 -0.38 17.11
N ALA A 45 31.20 -0.60 18.02
CA ALA A 45 31.13 -0.11 19.40
C ALA A 45 31.00 1.42 19.50
N LYS A 46 31.43 2.17 18.47
CA LYS A 46 31.23 3.63 18.36
C LYS A 46 29.76 4.02 18.50
N TYR A 47 28.83 3.17 18.08
CA TYR A 47 27.40 3.46 18.08
C TYR A 47 26.62 2.75 19.18
N ALA A 48 27.28 2.14 20.17
CA ALA A 48 26.63 1.35 21.23
C ALA A 48 25.54 2.14 22.00
N ASP A 49 25.80 3.40 22.32
CA ASP A 49 24.81 4.27 22.99
C ASP A 49 23.59 4.54 22.10
N ARG A 50 23.81 4.68 20.78
CA ARG A 50 22.72 4.86 19.81
C ARG A 50 21.87 3.62 19.67
N VAL A 51 22.48 2.43 19.63
CA VAL A 51 21.76 1.16 19.64
C VAL A 51 20.93 1.02 20.92
N THR A 52 21.49 1.37 22.07
CA THR A 52 20.77 1.35 23.36
C THR A 52 19.56 2.29 23.34
N ALA A 53 19.74 3.52 22.83
CA ALA A 53 18.64 4.47 22.68
C ALA A 53 17.54 3.96 21.73
N ALA A 54 17.93 3.36 20.61
CA ALA A 54 17.00 2.76 19.65
C ALA A 54 16.14 1.66 20.29
N LEU A 55 16.75 0.76 21.05
CA LEU A 55 16.03 -0.32 21.75
C LEU A 55 15.03 0.23 22.78
N ARG A 56 15.39 1.32 23.50
CA ARG A 56 14.46 2.01 24.41
C ARG A 56 13.31 2.66 23.65
N ALA A 57 13.56 3.26 22.49
CA ALA A 57 12.52 3.83 21.63
C ALA A 57 11.54 2.73 21.15
N LEU A 58 12.03 1.54 20.82
CA LEU A 58 11.18 0.38 20.49
C LEU A 58 10.32 -0.05 21.69
N ASP A 59 10.84 -0.01 22.92
CA ASP A 59 10.12 -0.44 24.12
C ASP A 59 8.91 0.44 24.47
N VAL A 60 8.85 1.70 24.00
CA VAL A 60 7.66 2.56 24.10
C VAL A 60 6.44 1.95 23.38
N HIS A 61 6.69 1.08 22.39
CA HIS A 61 5.68 0.41 21.58
C HIS A 61 5.38 -1.03 22.03
N ARG A 62 5.98 -1.47 23.15
CA ARG A 62 5.74 -2.79 23.73
C ARG A 62 4.40 -2.81 24.47
N LEU A 63 3.59 -3.82 24.20
CA LEU A 63 2.36 -4.09 24.94
C LEU A 63 2.61 -5.11 26.07
N PRO A 64 1.73 -5.16 27.10
CA PRO A 64 1.85 -6.12 28.21
C PRO A 64 1.84 -7.59 27.77
N ASP A 65 1.25 -7.90 26.61
CA ASP A 65 1.20 -9.24 26.03
C ASP A 65 2.50 -9.66 25.31
N GLY A 66 3.54 -8.81 25.32
CA GLY A 66 4.82 -9.06 24.66
C GLY A 66 4.88 -8.67 23.18
N SER A 67 3.76 -8.22 22.58
CA SER A 67 3.76 -7.75 21.19
C SER A 67 4.29 -6.32 21.06
N TYR A 68 4.80 -5.98 19.88
CA TYR A 68 5.25 -4.62 19.55
C TYR A 68 4.37 -4.05 18.44
N ARG A 69 3.69 -2.95 18.74
CA ARG A 69 2.74 -2.28 17.83
C ARG A 69 2.96 -0.78 17.90
N LEU A 70 2.89 -0.11 16.75
CA LEU A 70 3.01 1.34 16.72
C LEU A 70 1.90 1.95 17.60
N THR A 71 2.26 2.63 18.69
CA THR A 71 1.30 3.14 19.71
C THR A 71 0.25 4.07 19.10
N ARG A 72 0.63 4.82 18.07
CA ARG A 72 -0.23 5.75 17.33
C ARG A 72 -0.93 5.10 16.13
N GLY A 73 -0.51 3.89 15.77
CA GLY A 73 -1.06 3.12 14.67
C GLY A 73 -2.32 2.36 15.03
N ARG A 74 -2.71 1.47 14.11
CA ARG A 74 -3.85 0.58 14.32
C ARG A 74 -3.47 -0.53 15.30
N PRO A 75 -4.24 -0.75 16.39
CA PRO A 75 -3.94 -1.78 17.38
C PRO A 75 -3.81 -3.19 16.81
N GLN A 76 -4.55 -3.54 15.75
CA GLN A 76 -4.45 -4.88 15.16
C GLN A 76 -3.16 -5.11 14.36
N ALA A 77 -2.45 -4.05 13.93
CA ALA A 77 -1.23 -4.19 13.14
C ALA A 77 -0.08 -4.70 14.02
N ALA A 78 0.20 -6.00 13.96
CA ALA A 78 1.11 -6.70 14.88
C ALA A 78 2.39 -7.24 14.21
N TRP A 79 2.51 -7.12 12.88
CA TRP A 79 3.63 -7.63 12.07
C TRP A 79 5.03 -7.16 12.52
N THR A 80 5.11 -5.97 13.12
CA THR A 80 6.35 -5.39 13.65
C THR A 80 6.92 -6.15 14.85
N THR A 81 6.15 -7.04 15.48
CA THR A 81 6.64 -7.92 16.57
C THR A 81 7.79 -8.81 16.08
N ALA A 82 7.70 -9.34 14.86
CA ALA A 82 8.76 -10.16 14.28
C ALA A 82 10.05 -9.37 14.04
N LEU A 83 9.94 -8.13 13.56
CA LEU A 83 11.09 -7.24 13.34
C LEU A 83 11.84 -6.95 14.64
N VAL A 84 11.13 -6.63 15.73
CA VAL A 84 11.75 -6.33 17.02
C VAL A 84 12.42 -7.57 17.61
N LEU A 85 11.77 -8.74 17.53
CA LEU A 85 12.37 -10.01 17.95
C LEU A 85 13.66 -10.29 17.18
N PHE A 86 13.62 -10.16 15.84
CA PHE A 86 14.77 -10.38 14.99
C PHE A 86 15.91 -9.39 15.27
N ALA A 87 15.60 -8.10 15.44
CA ALA A 87 16.61 -7.09 15.75
C ALA A 87 17.34 -7.40 17.06
N ARG A 88 16.60 -7.77 18.12
CA ARG A 88 17.20 -8.16 19.40
C ARG A 88 18.04 -9.42 19.30
N ALA A 89 17.56 -10.43 18.57
CA ALA A 89 18.34 -11.65 18.31
C ALA A 89 19.64 -11.34 17.56
N GLY A 90 19.58 -10.55 16.48
CA GLY A 90 20.75 -10.13 15.70
C GLY A 90 21.72 -9.19 16.43
N LEU A 91 21.28 -8.56 17.52
CA LEU A 91 22.11 -7.79 18.45
C LEU A 91 22.65 -8.63 19.62
N GLY A 92 22.37 -9.93 19.66
CA GLY A 92 22.93 -10.86 20.63
C GLY A 92 22.26 -10.85 22.01
N HIS A 93 20.99 -10.41 22.11
CA HIS A 93 20.25 -10.51 23.37
C HIS A 93 20.08 -11.98 23.81
N PRO A 94 20.14 -12.27 25.12
CA PRO A 94 20.07 -13.64 25.62
C PRO A 94 18.68 -14.26 25.36
N PRO A 95 18.57 -15.59 25.17
CA PRO A 95 17.30 -16.26 24.89
C PRO A 95 16.18 -15.98 25.91
N ALA A 96 16.53 -15.79 27.19
CA ALA A 96 15.58 -15.44 28.24
C ALA A 96 14.83 -14.11 27.97
N ASP A 97 15.51 -13.12 27.39
CA ASP A 97 14.94 -11.82 27.07
C ASP A 97 14.08 -11.86 25.79
N LEU A 98 14.42 -12.77 24.87
CA LEU A 98 13.71 -12.97 23.61
C LEU A 98 12.42 -13.77 23.80
N LYS A 99 12.41 -14.70 24.76
CA LYS A 99 11.34 -15.68 24.94
C LYS A 99 9.93 -15.07 25.03
N PRO A 100 9.65 -14.00 25.80
CA PRO A 100 8.29 -13.45 25.88
C PRO A 100 7.77 -12.94 24.54
N VAL A 101 8.64 -12.35 23.73
CA VAL A 101 8.29 -11.83 22.40
C VAL A 101 8.12 -12.99 21.40
N ALA A 102 8.98 -14.00 21.48
CA ALA A 102 8.88 -15.22 20.68
C ALA A 102 7.59 -16.00 20.97
N ASP A 103 7.25 -16.21 22.25
CA ASP A 103 6.01 -16.87 22.69
C ASP A 103 4.79 -16.11 22.14
N ARG A 104 4.79 -14.78 22.21
CA ARG A 104 3.70 -13.98 21.66
C ARG A 104 3.60 -14.09 20.15
N LEU A 105 4.73 -14.05 19.45
CA LEU A 105 4.77 -14.19 18.00
C LEU A 105 4.29 -15.57 17.55
N LEU A 106 4.64 -16.64 18.28
CA LEU A 106 4.13 -17.99 18.02
C LEU A 106 2.61 -18.10 18.16
N ALA A 107 2.03 -17.35 19.10
CA ALA A 107 0.58 -17.28 19.32
C ALA A 107 -0.16 -16.38 18.30
N LEU A 108 0.55 -15.63 17.45
CA LEU A 108 -0.06 -14.87 16.36
C LEU A 108 -0.32 -15.79 15.17
N GLU A 109 -1.56 -15.79 14.69
CA GLU A 109 -2.03 -16.66 13.63
C GLU A 109 -2.82 -15.85 12.60
N GLY A 110 -2.64 -16.17 11.32
CA GLY A 110 -3.54 -15.69 10.27
C GLY A 110 -4.89 -16.41 10.35
N ARG A 111 -5.84 -15.98 9.51
CA ARG A 111 -7.11 -16.69 9.32
C ARG A 111 -7.05 -17.59 8.08
N VAL A 112 -7.70 -18.74 8.17
CA VAL A 112 -7.85 -19.75 7.11
C VAL A 112 -9.27 -19.69 6.54
N VAL A 113 -9.42 -19.91 5.24
CA VAL A 113 -10.73 -20.04 4.56
C VAL A 113 -10.97 -21.52 4.26
N LYS A 114 -12.16 -22.05 4.58
CA LYS A 114 -12.63 -23.26 3.88
C LYS A 114 -13.06 -22.83 2.49
N ALA A 115 -12.32 -23.24 1.46
CA ALA A 115 -12.86 -23.19 0.12
C ALA A 115 -14.08 -24.13 0.04
N ASP A 116 -15.09 -23.72 -0.72
CA ASP A 116 -16.05 -24.67 -1.27
C ASP A 116 -15.26 -25.74 -2.06
N PRO A 117 -15.51 -27.04 -1.90
CA PRO A 117 -14.82 -28.09 -2.66
C PRO A 117 -14.80 -27.84 -4.17
N GLU A 118 -15.81 -27.17 -4.73
CA GLU A 118 -15.86 -26.81 -6.16
C GLU A 118 -14.89 -25.66 -6.54
N VAL A 119 -14.39 -24.89 -5.55
CA VAL A 119 -13.49 -23.73 -5.72
C VAL A 119 -12.07 -24.04 -5.23
N ASP A 120 -11.87 -25.05 -4.37
CA ASP A 120 -10.54 -25.48 -3.88
C ASP A 120 -9.64 -25.89 -5.07
N ASP A 121 -10.20 -26.56 -6.09
CA ASP A 121 -9.48 -26.94 -7.32
C ASP A 121 -9.19 -25.78 -8.28
N MET A 122 -9.78 -24.59 -8.05
CA MET A 122 -9.57 -23.39 -8.88
C MET A 122 -8.47 -22.47 -8.34
N LEU A 123 -7.95 -22.75 -7.14
CA LEU A 123 -6.95 -21.93 -6.47
C LEU A 123 -5.56 -22.53 -6.66
N ASP A 124 -4.59 -21.68 -6.98
CA ASP A 124 -3.22 -22.12 -7.25
C ASP A 124 -2.41 -22.34 -5.97
N ILE A 125 -2.98 -22.14 -4.79
CA ILE A 125 -2.28 -22.12 -3.49
C ILE A 125 -3.06 -22.88 -2.43
N ASP A 126 -2.35 -23.47 -1.46
CA ASP A 126 -3.01 -24.11 -0.31
C ASP A 126 -3.50 -23.06 0.69
N LEU A 127 -4.82 -22.82 0.70
CA LEU A 127 -5.48 -21.89 1.63
C LEU A 127 -5.50 -22.41 3.08
N LYS A 128 -5.20 -23.68 3.31
CA LYS A 128 -5.21 -24.32 4.64
C LYS A 128 -3.92 -24.03 5.41
N LEU A 129 -2.84 -23.66 4.71
CA LEU A 129 -1.57 -23.30 5.34
C LEU A 129 -1.70 -22.02 6.18
N LEU A 130 -1.19 -22.11 7.42
CA LEU A 130 -1.25 -21.04 8.39
C LEU A 130 0.12 -20.36 8.55
N GLY A 131 0.21 -19.08 8.16
CA GLY A 131 1.37 -18.22 8.40
C GLY A 131 1.04 -17.08 9.35
N TRP A 132 1.70 -15.94 9.14
CA TRP A 132 1.49 -14.72 9.91
C TRP A 132 0.82 -13.62 9.08
N PRO A 133 -0.08 -12.83 9.68
CA PRO A 133 -0.76 -11.74 9.01
C PRO A 133 -0.07 -10.39 9.24
N TRP A 134 -0.39 -9.39 8.42
CA TRP A 134 -0.03 -7.99 8.69
C TRP A 134 -0.73 -7.45 9.95
N ALA A 135 -2.01 -7.78 10.09
CA ALA A 135 -2.84 -7.40 11.22
C ALA A 135 -3.55 -8.64 11.79
N GLU A 136 -3.73 -8.68 13.11
CA GLU A 136 -4.59 -9.69 13.75
C GLU A 136 -5.95 -9.77 13.05
N ASP A 137 -6.54 -10.96 13.06
CA ASP A 137 -7.82 -11.25 12.40
C ASP A 137 -7.81 -11.15 10.86
N THR A 138 -6.64 -11.18 10.24
CA THR A 138 -6.50 -11.19 8.77
C THR A 138 -5.72 -12.39 8.24
N PHE A 139 -5.62 -12.51 6.92
CA PHE A 139 -4.97 -13.63 6.22
C PHE A 139 -3.46 -13.67 6.42
N SER A 140 -2.87 -14.85 6.24
CA SER A 140 -1.42 -15.01 6.17
C SER A 140 -0.86 -14.49 4.85
N TRP A 141 0.29 -13.79 4.92
CA TRP A 141 0.99 -13.23 3.76
C TRP A 141 2.46 -13.64 3.76
N VAL A 142 3.11 -13.60 2.60
CA VAL A 142 4.52 -14.00 2.42
C VAL A 142 5.45 -13.22 3.34
N GLU A 143 5.39 -11.89 3.31
CA GLU A 143 6.38 -11.06 4.02
C GLU A 143 6.26 -11.13 5.56
N PRO A 144 5.07 -10.99 6.19
CA PRO A 144 4.95 -11.21 7.63
C PRO A 144 5.31 -12.63 8.05
N THR A 145 5.00 -13.64 7.23
CA THR A 145 5.38 -15.04 7.49
C THR A 145 6.89 -15.22 7.44
N ALA A 146 7.55 -14.63 6.43
CA ALA A 146 8.99 -14.69 6.27
C ALA A 146 9.71 -14.00 7.44
N TRP A 147 9.27 -12.80 7.82
CA TRP A 147 9.80 -12.11 9.01
C TRP A 147 9.61 -12.94 10.29
N ALA A 148 8.43 -13.52 10.50
CA ALA A 148 8.17 -14.32 11.69
C ALA A 148 9.04 -15.57 11.75
N CYS A 149 9.16 -16.31 10.64
CA CYS A 149 10.02 -17.49 10.56
C CYS A 149 11.49 -17.11 10.78
N LEU A 150 11.98 -16.07 10.11
CA LEU A 150 13.35 -15.57 10.27
C LEU A 150 13.64 -15.17 11.73
N ALA A 151 12.74 -14.41 12.36
CA ALA A 151 12.87 -13.96 13.74
C ALA A 151 12.87 -15.11 14.75
N LEU A 152 11.94 -16.06 14.60
CA LEU A 152 11.81 -17.22 15.48
C LEU A 152 13.02 -18.16 15.36
N ARG A 153 13.50 -18.39 14.14
CA ARG A 153 14.72 -19.16 13.90
C ARG A 153 15.94 -18.49 14.54
N ALA A 154 16.11 -17.19 14.32
CA ALA A 154 17.19 -16.41 14.96
C ALA A 154 17.11 -16.40 16.50
N ALA A 155 15.90 -16.48 17.06
CA ALA A 155 15.67 -16.57 18.51
C ALA A 155 15.78 -18.01 19.08
N GLY A 156 16.16 -19.00 18.27
CA GLY A 156 16.35 -20.39 18.70
C GLY A 156 15.06 -21.23 18.73
N ALA A 157 13.98 -20.77 18.13
CA ALA A 157 12.69 -21.47 18.04
C ALA A 157 12.44 -22.11 16.66
N GLY A 158 13.49 -22.36 15.88
CA GLY A 158 13.38 -22.85 14.49
C GLY A 158 12.74 -24.23 14.33
N ASP A 159 12.83 -25.08 15.35
CA ASP A 159 12.22 -26.42 15.37
C ASP A 159 10.72 -26.41 15.74
N HIS A 160 10.14 -25.24 16.01
CA HIS A 160 8.74 -25.15 16.41
C HIS A 160 7.79 -25.48 15.24
N PRO A 161 6.71 -26.28 15.42
CA PRO A 161 5.80 -26.66 14.34
C PRO A 161 5.20 -25.50 13.53
N ARG A 162 4.90 -24.37 14.20
CA ARG A 162 4.45 -23.13 13.53
C ARG A 162 5.48 -22.58 12.54
N VAL A 163 6.77 -22.66 12.86
CA VAL A 163 7.84 -22.23 11.95
C VAL A 163 7.87 -23.15 10.73
N SER A 164 7.84 -24.47 10.93
CA SER A 164 7.75 -25.43 9.82
C SER A 164 6.54 -25.19 8.91
N GLU A 165 5.36 -24.91 9.47
CA GLU A 165 4.16 -24.56 8.70
C GLU A 165 4.30 -23.23 7.94
N GLY A 166 4.90 -22.22 8.57
CA GLY A 166 5.21 -20.96 7.91
C GLY A 166 6.15 -21.13 6.71
N LEU A 167 7.22 -21.93 6.86
CA LEU A 167 8.14 -22.22 5.76
C LEU A 167 7.44 -22.97 4.62
N ARG A 168 6.52 -23.90 4.92
CA ARG A 168 5.68 -24.53 3.89
C ARG A 168 4.81 -23.52 3.15
N LEU A 169 4.21 -22.56 3.86
CA LEU A 169 3.45 -21.47 3.23
C LEU A 169 4.34 -20.66 2.28
N LEU A 170 5.57 -20.33 2.69
CA LEU A 170 6.49 -19.59 1.81
C LEU A 170 6.79 -20.37 0.52
N LEU A 171 7.03 -21.68 0.62
CA LEU A 171 7.27 -22.53 -0.56
C LEU A 171 6.03 -22.70 -1.44
N ASP A 172 4.84 -22.78 -0.84
CA ASP A 172 3.56 -22.81 -1.56
C ASP A 172 3.33 -21.53 -2.38
N ARG A 173 3.67 -20.37 -1.81
CA ARG A 173 3.53 -19.06 -2.47
C ARG A 173 4.68 -18.69 -3.41
N ALA A 174 5.75 -19.47 -3.43
CA ALA A 174 6.84 -19.26 -4.36
C ALA A 174 6.44 -19.67 -5.79
N PHE A 175 6.86 -18.87 -6.77
CA PHE A 175 6.65 -19.16 -8.18
C PHE A 175 7.61 -20.24 -8.64
N ASP A 176 7.14 -21.16 -9.47
CA ASP A 176 7.99 -22.19 -10.06
C ASP A 176 9.05 -21.57 -11.00
N SER A 177 8.74 -20.43 -11.63
CA SER A 177 9.68 -19.63 -12.44
C SER A 177 10.65 -18.77 -11.61
N GLY A 178 10.47 -18.72 -10.28
CA GLY A 178 11.31 -17.98 -9.37
C GLY A 178 10.68 -16.73 -8.78
N GLY A 179 10.90 -16.55 -7.48
CA GLY A 179 10.47 -15.40 -6.70
C GLY A 179 9.14 -15.61 -5.99
N ALA A 180 8.68 -14.57 -5.32
CA ALA A 180 7.39 -14.48 -4.65
C ALA A 180 6.87 -13.04 -4.70
N ASN A 181 5.55 -12.89 -4.61
CA ASN A 181 4.91 -11.61 -4.35
C ASN A 181 4.43 -11.58 -2.88
N TYR A 182 3.46 -10.73 -2.55
CA TYR A 182 2.92 -10.67 -1.18
C TYR A 182 2.03 -11.87 -0.80
N GLY A 183 1.33 -12.49 -1.75
CA GLY A 183 0.25 -13.46 -1.52
C GLY A 183 0.09 -14.50 -2.64
N ASN A 184 -1.02 -14.41 -3.39
CA ASN A 184 -1.39 -15.42 -4.39
C ASN A 184 -0.57 -15.29 -5.67
N ARG A 185 -0.27 -16.41 -6.35
CA ARG A 185 0.45 -16.40 -7.62
C ARG A 185 -0.51 -16.24 -8.80
N VAL A 186 -1.78 -16.64 -8.64
CA VAL A 186 -2.86 -16.38 -9.60
C VAL A 186 -3.99 -15.60 -8.92
N VAL A 187 -4.46 -14.55 -9.60
CA VAL A 187 -5.65 -13.77 -9.18
C VAL A 187 -6.60 -13.69 -10.37
N LEU A 188 -7.84 -14.17 -10.17
CA LEU A 188 -8.89 -14.20 -11.20
C LEU A 188 -8.43 -14.88 -12.52
N GLY A 189 -7.70 -16.00 -12.40
CA GLY A 189 -7.19 -16.75 -13.54
C GLY A 189 -6.02 -16.10 -14.29
N LYS A 190 -5.49 -14.97 -13.79
CA LYS A 190 -4.30 -14.32 -14.35
C LYS A 190 -3.08 -14.53 -13.45
N PRO A 191 -1.92 -14.93 -14.01
CA PRO A 191 -0.70 -14.98 -13.25
C PRO A 191 -0.32 -13.57 -12.80
N THR A 192 0.14 -13.47 -11.57
CA THR A 192 0.75 -12.27 -10.99
C THR A 192 2.26 -12.34 -11.20
N GLU A 193 2.98 -11.28 -10.80
CA GLU A 193 4.43 -11.20 -10.96
C GLU A 193 5.16 -11.26 -9.61
N PRO A 194 6.33 -11.93 -9.53
CA PRO A 194 7.18 -11.88 -8.36
C PRO A 194 7.78 -10.49 -8.14
N ILE A 195 8.04 -10.14 -6.88
CA ILE A 195 8.56 -8.83 -6.46
C ILE A 195 9.89 -9.04 -5.71
N PRO A 196 10.95 -8.23 -5.97
CA PRO A 196 12.28 -8.44 -5.38
C PRO A 196 12.29 -8.42 -3.84
N GLY A 197 11.61 -7.46 -3.22
CA GLY A 197 11.56 -7.31 -1.76
C GLY A 197 11.00 -8.56 -1.05
N PRO A 198 9.72 -8.93 -1.28
CA PRO A 198 9.13 -10.14 -0.71
C PRO A 198 9.93 -11.41 -1.02
N THR A 199 10.47 -11.53 -2.23
CA THR A 199 11.34 -12.65 -2.62
C THR A 199 12.60 -12.73 -1.75
N ALA A 200 13.28 -11.61 -1.54
CA ALA A 200 14.49 -11.55 -0.75
C ALA A 200 14.22 -11.88 0.72
N VAL A 201 13.18 -11.30 1.33
CA VAL A 201 12.79 -11.60 2.72
C VAL A 201 12.37 -13.06 2.87
N MET A 202 11.66 -13.62 1.89
CA MET A 202 11.34 -15.05 1.84
C MET A 202 12.61 -15.91 1.83
N LEU A 203 13.59 -15.60 0.97
CA LEU A 203 14.85 -16.34 0.92
C LEU A 203 15.65 -16.23 2.23
N LEU A 204 15.61 -15.09 2.91
CA LEU A 204 16.21 -14.95 4.24
C LEU A 204 15.58 -15.94 5.23
N ALA A 205 14.27 -16.17 5.17
CA ALA A 205 13.60 -17.16 6.03
C ALA A 205 13.88 -18.62 5.64
N LEU A 206 14.18 -18.90 4.36
CA LEU A 206 14.39 -20.24 3.79
C LEU A 206 15.87 -20.70 3.78
N GLN A 207 16.76 -20.03 4.52
CA GLN A 207 18.15 -20.46 4.65
C GLN A 207 18.25 -21.90 5.14
N GLY A 208 19.08 -22.72 4.49
CA GLY A 208 19.30 -24.12 4.84
C GLY A 208 18.26 -25.11 4.29
N VAL A 209 17.24 -24.65 3.57
CA VAL A 209 16.37 -25.54 2.77
C VAL A 209 17.17 -25.99 1.54
N THR A 210 17.42 -27.29 1.43
CA THR A 210 18.11 -27.91 0.28
C THR A 210 17.12 -28.61 -0.64
N ASP A 211 17.54 -28.86 -1.88
CA ASP A 211 16.81 -29.69 -2.86
C ASP A 211 15.40 -29.17 -3.23
N GLU A 212 15.16 -27.87 -3.06
CA GLU A 212 13.90 -27.21 -3.42
C GLU A 212 14.07 -26.33 -4.67
N PRO A 213 13.52 -26.73 -5.84
CA PRO A 213 13.66 -25.98 -7.10
C PRO A 213 13.18 -24.54 -7.01
N ARG A 214 12.14 -24.24 -6.22
CA ARG A 214 11.60 -22.88 -6.07
C ARG A 214 12.58 -21.93 -5.38
N VAL A 215 13.40 -22.44 -4.45
CA VAL A 215 14.46 -21.67 -3.79
C VAL A 215 15.55 -21.31 -4.79
N GLU A 216 15.99 -22.27 -5.60
CA GLU A 216 16.99 -22.02 -6.65
C GLU A 216 16.47 -21.08 -7.75
N ALA A 217 15.21 -21.23 -8.16
CA ALA A 217 14.56 -20.33 -9.09
C ALA A 217 14.47 -18.89 -8.52
N ALA A 218 14.12 -18.74 -7.23
CA ALA A 218 14.10 -17.44 -6.57
C ALA A 218 15.48 -16.78 -6.50
N LYS A 219 16.56 -17.54 -6.23
CA LYS A 219 17.94 -17.04 -6.34
C LYS A 219 18.26 -16.57 -7.76
N GLY A 220 17.85 -17.34 -8.77
CA GLY A 220 17.98 -16.96 -10.19
C GLY A 220 17.27 -15.64 -10.52
N TYR A 221 16.01 -15.51 -10.09
CA TYR A 221 15.21 -14.30 -10.25
C TYR A 221 15.90 -13.08 -9.64
N LEU A 222 16.39 -13.16 -8.39
CA LEU A 222 17.07 -12.03 -7.74
C LEU A 222 18.39 -11.66 -8.42
N ARG A 223 19.16 -12.61 -8.93
CA ARG A 223 20.39 -12.32 -9.70
C ARG A 223 20.07 -11.51 -10.96
N VAL A 224 19.11 -11.98 -11.77
CA VAL A 224 18.69 -11.30 -13.00
C VAL A 224 18.12 -9.92 -12.71
N HIS A 225 17.34 -9.77 -11.64
CA HIS A 225 16.77 -8.47 -11.28
C HIS A 225 17.85 -7.51 -10.75
N GLY A 226 18.79 -8.01 -9.94
CA GLY A 226 19.88 -7.24 -9.36
C GLY A 226 20.85 -6.65 -10.39
N GLU A 227 20.99 -7.29 -11.55
CA GLU A 227 21.75 -6.76 -12.68
C GLU A 227 21.08 -5.54 -13.34
N LYS A 228 19.75 -5.43 -13.25
CA LYS A 228 18.96 -4.45 -14.01
C LYS A 228 18.51 -3.26 -13.17
N THR A 229 18.16 -3.49 -11.91
CA THR A 229 17.60 -2.45 -11.05
C THR A 229 18.66 -1.42 -10.64
N THR A 230 18.21 -0.20 -10.40
CA THR A 230 18.95 0.91 -9.79
C THR A 230 18.33 1.34 -8.45
N ASP A 231 17.30 0.64 -7.97
CA ASP A 231 16.64 0.94 -6.72
C ASP A 231 17.47 0.44 -5.54
N VAL A 232 17.83 1.35 -4.63
CA VAL A 232 18.68 1.04 -3.47
C VAL A 232 18.07 -0.01 -2.56
N GLU A 233 16.75 0.03 -2.32
CA GLU A 233 16.07 -0.91 -1.44
C GLU A 233 16.06 -2.32 -2.05
N HIS A 234 15.75 -2.46 -3.33
CA HIS A 234 15.84 -3.74 -4.04
C HIS A 234 17.27 -4.30 -4.05
N LEU A 235 18.27 -3.49 -4.41
CA LEU A 235 19.67 -3.91 -4.43
C LEU A 235 20.14 -4.40 -3.05
N ALA A 236 19.78 -3.67 -1.98
CA ALA A 236 20.14 -4.05 -0.63
C ALA A 236 19.49 -5.36 -0.20
N TRP A 237 18.18 -5.53 -0.43
CA TRP A 237 17.48 -6.77 -0.12
C TRP A 237 18.00 -7.96 -0.93
N ILE A 238 18.21 -7.79 -2.23
CA ILE A 238 18.81 -8.80 -3.11
C ILE A 238 20.16 -9.26 -2.57
N LYS A 239 21.05 -8.30 -2.25
CA LYS A 239 22.38 -8.61 -1.74
C LYS A 239 22.30 -9.36 -0.40
N LEU A 240 21.47 -8.90 0.54
CA LEU A 240 21.29 -9.56 1.85
C LEU A 240 20.84 -11.01 1.70
N ALA A 241 19.84 -11.26 0.85
CA ALA A 241 19.35 -12.60 0.58
C ALA A 241 20.41 -13.49 -0.07
N LEU A 242 21.01 -13.05 -1.17
CA LEU A 242 22.01 -13.83 -1.91
C LEU A 242 23.29 -14.10 -1.09
N ALA A 243 23.68 -13.19 -0.21
CA ALA A 243 24.82 -13.40 0.70
C ALA A 243 24.56 -14.51 1.74
N CYS A 244 23.30 -14.83 2.03
CA CYS A 244 22.92 -15.96 2.87
C CYS A 244 22.79 -17.29 2.09
N HIS A 245 22.79 -17.21 0.75
CA HIS A 245 22.63 -18.33 -0.18
C HIS A 245 23.85 -18.52 -1.10
N ALA A 246 25.03 -18.04 -0.70
CA ALA A 246 26.25 -18.04 -1.50
C ALA A 246 26.96 -19.42 -1.61
N ASN A 247 26.18 -20.50 -1.66
CA ASN A 247 26.66 -21.89 -1.76
C ASN A 247 27.08 -22.27 -3.18
N ASP A 248 26.51 -21.64 -4.22
CA ASP A 248 26.88 -21.85 -5.62
C ASP A 248 27.79 -20.73 -6.19
N ALA A 249 28.50 -21.07 -7.27
CA ALA A 249 29.47 -20.17 -7.89
C ALA A 249 28.83 -18.92 -8.52
N ALA A 250 27.62 -19.04 -9.07
CA ALA A 250 26.96 -17.95 -9.77
C ALA A 250 26.45 -16.90 -8.78
N THR A 251 25.93 -17.33 -7.62
CA THR A 251 25.57 -16.43 -6.52
C THR A 251 26.80 -15.71 -5.97
N ARG A 252 27.92 -16.41 -5.74
CA ARG A 252 29.17 -15.77 -5.31
C ARG A 252 29.68 -14.72 -6.30
N ALA A 253 29.58 -15.00 -7.60
CA ALA A 253 30.00 -14.06 -8.65
C ALA A 253 29.12 -12.81 -8.73
N ALA A 254 27.84 -12.89 -8.35
CA ALA A 254 26.92 -11.75 -8.36
C ALA A 254 27.18 -10.76 -7.22
N LEU A 255 27.71 -11.20 -6.07
CA LEU A 255 27.85 -10.35 -4.87
C LEU A 255 28.73 -9.10 -5.08
N PRO A 256 29.92 -9.17 -5.70
CA PRO A 256 30.73 -7.97 -5.97
C PRO A 256 30.06 -7.00 -6.95
N VAL A 257 29.27 -7.51 -7.90
CA VAL A 257 28.52 -6.68 -8.86
C VAL A 257 27.43 -5.91 -8.12
N LEU A 258 26.63 -6.60 -7.31
CA LEU A 258 25.59 -5.97 -6.47
C LEU A 258 26.18 -4.90 -5.54
N ASP A 259 27.39 -5.14 -5.04
CA ASP A 259 28.12 -4.17 -4.23
C ASP A 259 28.44 -2.87 -4.95
N ALA A 260 28.96 -2.96 -6.17
CA ALA A 260 29.26 -1.79 -6.99
C ALA A 260 27.98 -1.00 -7.32
N ARG A 261 26.92 -1.72 -7.74
CA ARG A 261 25.63 -1.12 -8.11
C ARG A 261 24.93 -0.45 -6.94
N LEU A 262 24.98 -1.07 -5.76
CA LEU A 262 24.39 -0.50 -4.55
C LEU A 262 25.12 0.78 -4.14
N ARG A 263 26.47 0.82 -4.20
CA ARG A 263 27.25 2.04 -3.92
C ARG A 263 26.92 3.16 -4.91
N GLU A 264 26.86 2.85 -6.20
CA GLU A 264 26.51 3.80 -7.25
C GLU A 264 25.10 4.39 -7.05
N SER A 265 24.10 3.52 -6.90
CA SER A 265 22.71 3.93 -6.71
C SER A 265 22.53 4.74 -5.42
N LEU A 266 23.20 4.31 -4.35
CA LEU A 266 23.17 5.04 -3.08
C LEU A 266 23.81 6.42 -3.22
N ALA A 267 24.94 6.55 -3.91
CA ALA A 267 25.58 7.85 -4.16
C ALA A 267 24.64 8.82 -4.91
N ILE A 268 23.90 8.32 -5.89
CA ILE A 268 22.90 9.09 -6.64
C ILE A 268 21.74 9.52 -5.72
N GLU A 269 21.13 8.58 -4.99
CA GLU A 269 20.00 8.89 -4.09
C GLU A 269 20.40 9.80 -2.92
N THR A 270 21.64 9.71 -2.47
CA THR A 270 22.18 10.54 -1.37
C THR A 270 22.54 11.95 -1.81
N ALA A 271 22.90 12.13 -3.09
CA ALA A 271 23.14 13.43 -3.72
C ALA A 271 21.86 14.13 -4.19
N ALA A 272 20.77 13.39 -4.39
CA ALA A 272 19.47 13.96 -4.76
C ALA A 272 19.01 14.98 -3.71
N GLY A 273 18.60 16.17 -4.17
CA GLY A 273 18.00 17.22 -3.35
C GLY A 273 16.63 16.83 -2.76
N ALA A 274 15.83 17.82 -2.37
CA ALA A 274 14.54 17.57 -1.71
C ALA A 274 13.60 16.65 -2.53
N GLY A 275 12.92 15.72 -1.86
CA GLY A 275 11.74 15.00 -2.39
C GLY A 275 11.75 13.48 -2.18
N LEU A 276 12.77 12.78 -2.70
CA LEU A 276 12.86 11.30 -2.75
C LEU A 276 14.32 10.84 -2.54
N GLY A 277 14.97 11.33 -1.49
CA GLY A 277 16.33 10.93 -1.15
C GLY A 277 16.40 9.59 -0.42
N ALA A 278 17.62 9.14 -0.10
CA ALA A 278 17.83 7.97 0.76
C ALA A 278 17.40 8.27 2.21
N GLY A 279 16.20 7.82 2.58
CA GLY A 279 15.69 7.88 3.96
C GLY A 279 16.35 6.86 4.90
N PRO A 280 16.07 6.91 6.22
CA PRO A 280 16.68 6.03 7.20
C PRO A 280 16.60 4.53 6.87
N LEU A 281 15.45 4.06 6.40
CA LEU A 281 15.27 2.65 6.01
C LEU A 281 16.28 2.23 4.93
N ARG A 282 16.40 3.02 3.86
CA ARG A 282 17.28 2.72 2.71
C ARG A 282 18.75 2.79 3.10
N LEU A 283 19.13 3.77 3.94
CA LEU A 283 20.48 3.89 4.48
C LEU A 283 20.84 2.69 5.37
N ALA A 284 19.94 2.27 6.27
CA ALA A 284 20.15 1.12 7.13
C ALA A 284 20.29 -0.17 6.32
N LEU A 285 19.41 -0.40 5.34
CA LEU A 285 19.48 -1.55 4.44
C LEU A 285 20.77 -1.54 3.61
N ALA A 286 21.16 -0.40 3.06
CA ALA A 286 22.40 -0.30 2.29
C ALA A 286 23.63 -0.58 3.18
N ALA A 287 23.67 -0.06 4.41
CA ALA A 287 24.76 -0.34 5.35
C ALA A 287 24.84 -1.84 5.70
N LEU A 288 23.71 -2.45 6.05
CA LEU A 288 23.62 -3.89 6.34
C LEU A 288 24.05 -4.73 5.14
N ALA A 289 23.56 -4.38 3.96
CA ALA A 289 23.88 -5.08 2.73
C ALA A 289 25.38 -4.96 2.44
N LEU A 290 25.97 -3.76 2.46
CA LEU A 290 27.38 -3.53 2.15
C LEU A 290 28.34 -4.23 3.12
N ASP A 291 27.92 -4.52 4.36
CA ASP A 291 28.77 -5.12 5.40
C ASP A 291 28.68 -6.66 5.51
N THR A 292 27.93 -7.34 4.65
CA THR A 292 27.68 -8.80 4.74
C THR A 292 28.93 -9.69 4.80
N ILE A 293 30.10 -9.18 4.41
CA ILE A 293 31.39 -9.89 4.49
C ILE A 293 31.92 -9.90 5.92
N ASN A 294 31.84 -8.78 6.64
CA ASN A 294 32.38 -8.66 7.99
C ASN A 294 31.33 -9.08 9.03
N ARG A 295 30.08 -8.64 8.84
CA ARG A 295 28.96 -8.98 9.72
C ARG A 295 27.67 -9.10 8.92
N ASN A 296 27.02 -10.25 9.04
CA ASN A 296 25.70 -10.47 8.46
C ASN A 296 24.72 -10.94 9.54
N PRO A 297 23.93 -10.03 10.16
CA PRO A 297 22.99 -10.41 11.21
C PRO A 297 21.82 -11.26 10.69
N PHE A 298 21.66 -11.38 9.37
CA PHE A 298 20.63 -12.23 8.77
C PHE A 298 21.05 -13.66 8.58
N ARG A 299 22.35 -13.99 8.73
CA ARG A 299 22.82 -15.36 8.55
C ARG A 299 22.34 -16.23 9.72
N LEU A 300 21.53 -17.24 9.41
CA LEU A 300 21.07 -18.22 10.38
C LEU A 300 22.11 -19.34 10.56
N THR A 301 22.12 -19.94 11.74
CA THR A 301 23.03 -21.05 12.09
C THR A 301 22.30 -22.39 12.21
N ASP A 302 20.96 -22.38 12.19
CA ASP A 302 20.13 -23.58 12.23
C ASP A 302 19.87 -24.14 10.82
N THR A 303 19.49 -25.41 10.77
CA THR A 303 18.95 -26.04 9.55
C THR A 303 17.45 -26.24 9.76
N PRO A 304 16.58 -25.70 8.89
CA PRO A 304 15.15 -25.72 9.12
C PRO A 304 14.57 -27.11 8.86
N LYS A 305 13.52 -27.48 9.59
CA LYS A 305 12.68 -28.64 9.28
C LYS A 305 11.47 -28.18 8.46
N VAL A 306 11.45 -28.56 7.17
CA VAL A 306 10.33 -28.33 6.26
C VAL A 306 9.66 -29.67 5.90
N ALA A 307 9.39 -30.49 6.91
CA ALA A 307 8.75 -31.79 6.70
C ALA A 307 7.22 -31.65 6.50
N PRO A 308 6.58 -32.51 5.69
CA PRO A 308 5.13 -32.64 5.68
C PRO A 308 4.63 -32.95 7.09
N GLY A 309 3.70 -32.13 7.60
CA GLY A 309 3.10 -32.30 8.92
C GLY A 309 1.63 -31.89 8.92
N ALA A 310 0.93 -32.17 10.02
CA ALA A 310 -0.48 -31.78 10.18
C ALA A 310 -0.67 -30.29 9.90
N VAL A 311 -1.76 -29.96 9.21
CA VAL A 311 -2.21 -28.57 9.09
C VAL A 311 -2.76 -28.15 10.45
N LEU A 312 -2.11 -27.19 11.11
CA LEU A 312 -2.39 -26.87 12.51
C LEU A 312 -3.78 -26.22 12.71
N GLY A 313 -4.43 -25.78 11.63
CA GLY A 313 -5.75 -25.16 11.61
C GLY A 313 -6.92 -26.02 11.11
N ALA A 314 -6.74 -27.33 10.87
CA ALA A 314 -7.72 -28.16 10.15
C ALA A 314 -9.13 -28.24 10.79
N ASP A 315 -9.25 -28.13 12.11
CA ASP A 315 -10.49 -28.38 12.86
C ASP A 315 -11.27 -27.11 13.29
N ARG A 316 -10.85 -25.91 12.87
CA ARG A 316 -11.44 -24.64 13.39
C ARG A 316 -12.58 -24.09 12.51
N PRO A 317 -13.63 -23.47 13.11
CA PRO A 317 -14.78 -22.97 12.37
C PRO A 317 -14.40 -21.87 11.36
N THR A 318 -14.94 -22.01 10.16
CA THR A 318 -14.54 -21.28 8.94
C THR A 318 -15.56 -20.25 8.46
N ASP A 319 -16.56 -19.94 9.30
CA ASP A 319 -17.65 -19.03 8.93
C ASP A 319 -17.22 -17.57 9.10
N TRP A 320 -16.99 -16.92 7.96
CA TRP A 320 -16.64 -15.50 7.88
C TRP A 320 -17.84 -14.57 8.10
N SER A 321 -19.07 -15.08 8.01
CA SER A 321 -20.30 -14.30 8.27
C SER A 321 -20.46 -13.96 9.75
N THR A 322 -19.81 -14.73 10.63
CA THR A 322 -19.74 -14.47 12.07
C THR A 322 -18.30 -14.18 12.48
N LEU A 323 -17.84 -12.96 12.22
CA LEU A 323 -16.59 -12.49 12.81
C LEU A 323 -16.67 -12.66 14.34
N PRO A 324 -15.66 -13.25 15.00
CA PRO A 324 -15.46 -13.01 16.41
C PRO A 324 -15.37 -11.51 16.59
N THR A 325 -16.40 -10.91 17.18
CA THR A 325 -16.24 -9.60 17.78
C THR A 325 -15.08 -9.78 18.76
N GLY A 326 -13.97 -9.06 18.56
CA GLY A 326 -12.93 -8.95 19.58
C GLY A 326 -13.55 -8.74 20.96
N PRO A 327 -12.83 -9.05 22.06
CA PRO A 327 -13.37 -9.24 23.40
C PRO A 327 -14.60 -8.37 23.65
N ARG A 328 -15.75 -9.02 23.88
CA ARG A 328 -17.06 -8.34 23.97
C ARG A 328 -16.93 -7.17 24.92
N ARG A 329 -16.98 -5.95 24.37
CA ARG A 329 -16.92 -4.73 25.16
C ARG A 329 -17.99 -4.75 26.25
N PRO A 330 -17.71 -4.18 27.44
CA PRO A 330 -18.72 -4.00 28.48
C PRO A 330 -20.01 -3.41 27.90
N LEU A 331 -21.16 -3.81 28.46
CA LEU A 331 -22.48 -3.39 27.97
C LEU A 331 -22.61 -1.86 27.85
N THR A 332 -21.99 -1.14 28.76
CA THR A 332 -21.89 0.34 28.79
C THR A 332 -21.21 0.91 27.54
N GLU A 333 -20.09 0.34 27.11
CA GLU A 333 -19.38 0.75 25.90
C GLU A 333 -20.14 0.41 24.62
N ARG A 334 -20.88 -0.71 24.62
CA ARG A 334 -21.74 -1.09 23.48
C ARG A 334 -22.91 -0.13 23.30
N ILE A 335 -23.55 0.25 24.40
CA ILE A 335 -24.62 1.27 24.39
C ILE A 335 -24.04 2.61 23.93
N ALA A 336 -22.91 3.05 24.52
CA ALA A 336 -22.24 4.29 24.15
C ALA A 336 -21.77 4.31 22.68
N SER A 337 -21.30 3.16 22.14
CA SER A 337 -20.93 3.03 20.72
C SER A 337 -22.17 3.08 19.81
N LYS A 338 -23.28 2.41 20.16
CA LYS A 338 -24.53 2.49 19.39
C LYS A 338 -25.11 3.91 19.37
N PHE A 339 -25.14 4.59 20.51
CA PHE A 339 -25.57 5.99 20.59
C PHE A 339 -24.65 6.92 19.79
N ARG A 340 -23.32 6.77 19.91
CA ARG A 340 -22.37 7.52 19.08
C ARG A 340 -22.53 7.23 17.59
N GLY A 341 -22.74 5.98 17.21
CA GLY A 341 -22.98 5.59 15.82
C GLY A 341 -24.27 6.21 15.25
N PHE A 342 -25.34 6.28 16.05
CA PHE A 342 -26.57 6.96 15.68
C PHE A 342 -26.36 8.48 15.52
N LEU A 343 -25.69 9.13 16.48
CA LEU A 343 -25.33 10.54 16.40
C LEU A 343 -24.45 10.87 15.20
N ILE A 344 -23.41 10.07 14.94
CA ILE A 344 -22.49 10.22 13.81
C ILE A 344 -23.22 10.03 12.47
N ASN A 345 -24.05 9.00 12.34
CA ASN A 345 -24.85 8.78 11.13
C ASN A 345 -25.85 9.93 10.91
N GLY A 346 -26.43 10.47 11.98
CA GLY A 346 -27.27 11.66 11.93
C GLY A 346 -26.51 12.90 11.47
N LEU A 347 -25.30 13.13 12.00
CA LEU A 347 -24.42 14.23 11.61
C LEU A 347 -23.93 14.14 10.16
N ALA A 348 -23.57 12.94 9.67
CA ALA A 348 -23.19 12.73 8.28
C ALA A 348 -24.38 12.99 7.32
N ALA A 349 -25.60 12.65 7.73
CA ALA A 349 -26.82 12.91 6.96
C ALA A 349 -27.25 14.39 6.94
N LEU A 350 -26.68 15.23 7.81
CA LEU A 350 -26.99 16.65 7.95
C LEU A 350 -26.22 17.56 6.98
N LYS A 351 -25.19 17.08 6.26
CA LYS A 351 -24.51 17.90 5.24
C LYS A 351 -25.49 18.14 4.06
N PRO A 352 -25.96 19.37 3.81
CA PRO A 352 -26.85 19.62 2.69
C PRO A 352 -26.08 19.41 1.38
N LEU A 353 -26.66 18.64 0.47
CA LEU A 353 -26.16 18.56 -0.90
C LEU A 353 -26.38 19.90 -1.60
N PRO A 354 -25.42 20.38 -2.39
CA PRO A 354 -25.66 21.56 -3.22
C PRO A 354 -26.79 21.25 -4.22
N PRO A 355 -27.64 22.25 -4.56
CA PRO A 355 -28.73 22.06 -5.52
C PRO A 355 -28.25 21.53 -6.88
N THR A 356 -27.05 21.94 -7.29
CA THR A 356 -26.38 21.49 -8.50
C THR A 356 -24.90 21.27 -8.24
N SER A 357 -24.28 20.40 -9.04
CA SER A 357 -22.86 20.05 -8.94
C SER A 357 -22.19 20.21 -10.30
N ALA A 358 -21.72 21.42 -10.60
CA ALA A 358 -21.10 21.71 -11.90
C ALA A 358 -19.85 20.86 -12.13
N VAL A 359 -19.68 20.39 -13.37
CA VAL A 359 -18.51 19.64 -13.84
C VAL A 359 -18.01 20.28 -15.13
N HIS A 360 -16.72 20.56 -15.22
CA HIS A 360 -16.10 21.14 -16.40
C HIS A 360 -15.32 20.06 -17.17
N ILE A 361 -15.63 19.87 -18.45
CA ILE A 361 -14.88 19.00 -19.36
C ILE A 361 -14.09 19.90 -20.31
N ALA A 362 -12.78 19.70 -20.39
CA ALA A 362 -11.92 20.35 -21.38
C ALA A 362 -11.28 19.33 -22.31
N ARG A 363 -11.04 19.76 -23.55
CA ARG A 363 -10.30 18.99 -24.54
C ARG A 363 -8.80 19.16 -24.32
N ALA A 364 -8.08 18.04 -24.30
CA ALA A 364 -6.61 17.98 -24.31
C ALA A 364 -6.20 16.78 -25.17
N ALA A 365 -5.72 17.04 -26.40
CA ALA A 365 -5.48 15.98 -27.39
C ALA A 365 -4.35 15.02 -26.98
N ASP A 366 -3.33 15.55 -26.31
CA ASP A 366 -2.16 14.83 -25.85
C ASP A 366 -1.60 15.50 -24.57
N TYR A 367 -0.53 14.91 -24.02
CA TYR A 367 0.11 15.42 -22.81
C TYR A 367 1.18 16.49 -23.05
N ASP A 368 1.55 16.73 -24.31
CA ASP A 368 2.65 17.63 -24.68
C ASP A 368 2.14 19.04 -25.02
N GLY A 369 0.82 19.21 -25.13
CA GLY A 369 0.15 20.51 -25.23
C GLY A 369 0.18 21.36 -23.95
N PRO A 370 -0.40 22.57 -23.99
CA PRO A 370 -0.35 23.54 -22.88
C PRO A 370 -1.34 23.19 -21.75
N LEU A 371 -1.15 22.04 -21.10
CA LEU A 371 -2.07 21.48 -20.11
C LEU A 371 -2.34 22.44 -18.94
N ALA A 372 -1.32 23.16 -18.45
CA ALA A 372 -1.48 24.09 -17.34
C ALA A 372 -2.46 25.24 -17.68
N ASP A 373 -2.44 25.74 -18.92
CA ASP A 373 -3.35 26.80 -19.36
C ASP A 373 -4.78 26.30 -19.52
N VAL A 374 -4.94 25.06 -20.02
CA VAL A 374 -6.25 24.40 -20.10
C VAL A 374 -6.83 24.22 -18.69
N LEU A 375 -6.03 23.66 -17.78
CA LEU A 375 -6.39 23.43 -16.38
C LEU A 375 -6.73 24.74 -15.65
N GLN A 376 -6.02 25.83 -15.94
CA GLN A 376 -6.30 27.14 -15.35
C GLN A 376 -7.70 27.65 -15.73
N LYS A 377 -8.07 27.56 -17.01
CA LYS A 377 -9.43 27.92 -17.46
C LYS A 377 -10.51 27.04 -16.82
N GLN A 378 -10.25 25.74 -16.62
CA GLN A 378 -11.19 24.88 -15.89
C GLN A 378 -11.32 25.36 -14.43
N TYR A 379 -10.18 25.61 -13.77
CA TYR A 379 -10.11 25.94 -12.35
C TYR A 379 -10.72 27.32 -12.03
N GLU A 380 -10.76 28.27 -12.96
CA GLU A 380 -11.47 29.55 -12.79
C GLU A 380 -12.92 29.39 -12.31
N HIS A 381 -13.62 28.35 -12.78
CA HIS A 381 -15.00 28.04 -12.36
C HIS A 381 -15.09 27.53 -10.92
N PHE A 382 -14.03 26.93 -10.39
CA PHE A 382 -13.99 26.31 -9.08
C PHE A 382 -13.19 27.12 -8.04
N ARG A 383 -12.42 28.13 -8.48
CA ARG A 383 -11.53 28.96 -7.64
C ARG A 383 -12.24 29.52 -6.41
N ALA A 384 -13.47 29.98 -6.55
CA ALA A 384 -14.25 30.54 -5.44
C ALA A 384 -14.67 29.47 -4.41
N ALA A 385 -14.98 28.26 -4.88
CA ALA A 385 -15.40 27.15 -4.02
C ALA A 385 -14.21 26.42 -3.37
N VAL A 386 -13.07 26.39 -4.06
CA VAL A 386 -11.86 25.67 -3.63
C VAL A 386 -10.63 26.61 -3.75
N PRO A 387 -10.54 27.67 -2.93
CA PRO A 387 -9.41 28.59 -3.00
C PRO A 387 -8.12 27.94 -2.51
N VAL A 388 -7.06 27.98 -3.34
CA VAL A 388 -5.74 27.43 -2.99
C VAL A 388 -4.72 28.48 -2.53
N ALA A 389 -4.98 29.76 -2.77
CA ALA A 389 -4.03 30.83 -2.44
C ALA A 389 -3.68 30.84 -0.94
N GLY A 390 -2.39 30.78 -0.61
CA GLY A 390 -1.89 30.73 0.76
C GLY A 390 -2.16 29.40 1.49
N LYS A 391 -2.63 28.36 0.80
CA LYS A 391 -3.00 27.06 1.38
C LYS A 391 -1.97 25.97 1.14
N ARG A 392 -1.95 24.97 2.02
CA ARG A 392 -1.28 23.69 1.79
C ARG A 392 -2.17 22.77 0.96
N VAL A 393 -1.77 22.53 -0.29
CA VAL A 393 -2.49 21.71 -1.26
C VAL A 393 -1.87 20.32 -1.34
N VAL A 394 -2.64 19.29 -1.02
CA VAL A 394 -2.25 17.88 -1.17
C VAL A 394 -2.86 17.31 -2.43
N LEU A 395 -2.00 16.84 -3.33
CA LEU A 395 -2.34 16.21 -4.59
C LEU A 395 -2.21 14.70 -4.49
N LYS A 396 -3.26 13.97 -4.85
CA LYS A 396 -3.28 12.52 -4.81
C LYS A 396 -3.47 11.90 -6.20
N PRO A 397 -2.39 11.61 -6.94
CA PRO A 397 -2.46 10.87 -8.20
C PRO A 397 -2.94 9.44 -7.98
N ASN A 398 -3.34 8.76 -9.06
CA ASN A 398 -3.53 7.32 -9.04
C ASN A 398 -2.20 6.63 -9.36
N LEU A 399 -1.60 5.99 -8.36
CA LEU A 399 -0.43 5.12 -8.52
C LEU A 399 -0.81 3.73 -7.98
N VAL A 400 -0.62 2.69 -8.77
CA VAL A 400 -0.96 1.30 -8.39
C VAL A 400 0.22 0.37 -8.60
N GLU A 401 0.77 0.36 -9.81
CA GLU A 401 1.87 -0.50 -10.26
C GLU A 401 2.52 0.12 -11.51
N TYR A 402 3.75 -0.27 -11.84
CA TYR A 402 4.43 0.23 -13.02
C TYR A 402 4.73 -0.89 -14.03
N HIS A 403 4.25 -0.71 -15.25
CA HIS A 403 4.75 -1.41 -16.43
C HIS A 403 4.92 -0.39 -17.55
N ARG A 404 6.11 -0.36 -18.15
CA ARG A 404 6.53 0.65 -19.15
C ARG A 404 5.52 0.92 -20.27
N ASN A 405 4.80 -0.10 -20.70
CA ASN A 405 3.88 -0.03 -21.85
C ASN A 405 2.40 -0.08 -21.45
N LYS A 406 2.06 0.17 -20.18
CA LYS A 406 0.67 0.15 -19.69
C LYS A 406 0.26 1.50 -19.11
N VAL A 407 -1.02 1.83 -19.27
CA VAL A 407 -1.64 3.10 -18.82
C VAL A 407 -2.32 2.95 -17.45
N ILE A 408 -1.59 2.44 -16.46
CA ILE A 408 -2.16 2.09 -15.15
C ILE A 408 -2.39 3.33 -14.28
N ASN A 409 -1.45 4.27 -14.34
CA ASN A 409 -1.33 5.39 -13.42
C ASN A 409 -1.72 6.71 -14.07
N THR A 410 -1.99 7.72 -13.24
CA THR A 410 -2.05 9.12 -13.68
C THR A 410 -0.71 9.52 -14.32
N ASP A 411 -0.75 10.16 -15.49
CA ASP A 411 0.48 10.51 -16.22
C ASP A 411 1.28 11.59 -15.46
N PRO A 412 2.62 11.44 -15.30
CA PRO A 412 3.44 12.46 -14.63
C PRO A 412 3.36 13.85 -15.26
N ARG A 413 3.21 13.96 -16.59
CA ARG A 413 3.08 15.26 -17.27
C ARG A 413 1.80 15.98 -16.89
N PHE A 414 0.71 15.23 -16.70
CA PHE A 414 -0.53 15.77 -16.13
C PHE A 414 -0.33 16.24 -14.68
N VAL A 415 0.36 15.46 -13.84
CA VAL A 415 0.69 15.88 -12.47
C VAL A 415 1.55 17.15 -12.46
N SER A 416 2.52 17.24 -13.37
CA SER A 416 3.36 18.44 -13.58
C SER A 416 2.51 19.68 -13.86
N ALA A 417 1.54 19.56 -14.78
CA ALA A 417 0.64 20.66 -15.14
C ALA A 417 -0.28 21.09 -13.99
N VAL A 418 -0.74 20.15 -13.16
CA VAL A 418 -1.54 20.47 -11.95
C VAL A 418 -0.70 21.16 -10.88
N ILE A 419 0.56 20.74 -10.69
CA ILE A 419 1.49 21.43 -9.79
C ILE A 419 1.70 22.87 -10.28
N GLU A 420 1.95 23.04 -11.58
CA GLU A 420 2.14 24.37 -12.18
C GLU A 420 0.91 25.27 -12.00
N LEU A 421 -0.30 24.73 -12.25
CA LEU A 421 -1.56 25.43 -11.99
C LEU A 421 -1.60 25.97 -10.55
N PHE A 422 -1.41 25.12 -9.55
CA PHE A 422 -1.58 25.56 -8.16
C PHE A 422 -0.45 26.46 -7.66
N LYS A 423 0.75 26.40 -8.26
CA LYS A 423 1.79 27.40 -8.05
C LYS A 423 1.36 28.77 -8.58
N ARG A 424 0.83 28.83 -9.81
CA ARG A 424 0.31 30.08 -10.41
C ARG A 424 -0.83 30.69 -9.59
N GLU A 425 -1.65 29.84 -8.99
CA GLU A 425 -2.78 30.24 -8.13
C GLU A 425 -2.36 30.54 -6.68
N GLY A 426 -1.06 30.55 -6.38
CA GLY A 426 -0.51 31.04 -5.12
C GLY A 426 -0.59 30.07 -3.95
N ALA A 427 -0.63 28.76 -4.18
CA ALA A 427 -0.53 27.76 -3.11
C ALA A 427 0.74 27.97 -2.28
N ALA A 428 0.62 27.94 -0.94
CA ALA A 428 1.75 28.14 -0.04
C ALA A 428 2.67 26.91 0.03
N GLU A 429 2.09 25.72 -0.05
CA GLU A 429 2.80 24.45 -0.13
C GLU A 429 2.02 23.52 -1.06
N ILE A 430 2.73 22.76 -1.89
CA ILE A 430 2.16 21.66 -2.67
C ILE A 430 2.86 20.38 -2.24
N ILE A 431 2.07 19.36 -1.94
CA ILE A 431 2.57 18.02 -1.57
C ILE A 431 1.90 17.02 -2.50
N VAL A 432 2.68 16.10 -3.06
CA VAL A 432 2.13 14.92 -3.74
C VAL A 432 2.15 13.75 -2.77
N ALA A 433 1.00 13.11 -2.53
CA ALA A 433 0.89 12.03 -1.56
C ALA A 433 0.21 10.81 -2.18
N GLU A 434 0.84 9.64 -2.07
CA GLU A 434 0.24 8.40 -2.55
C GLU A 434 0.60 7.16 -1.73
N GLY A 435 -0.32 6.19 -1.67
CA GLY A 435 -0.22 4.95 -0.90
C GLY A 435 -0.76 3.77 -1.70
N PRO A 436 0.00 3.26 -2.69
CA PRO A 436 -0.43 2.13 -3.53
C PRO A 436 -0.64 0.86 -2.70
N GLY A 437 -1.55 0.00 -3.14
CA GLY A 437 -1.85 -1.26 -2.45
C GLY A 437 -0.87 -2.39 -2.78
N HIS A 438 -0.44 -2.50 -4.05
CA HIS A 438 0.27 -3.70 -4.54
C HIS A 438 1.78 -3.69 -4.27
N TRP A 439 2.39 -2.53 -4.07
CA TRP A 439 3.84 -2.40 -3.87
C TRP A 439 4.13 -1.64 -2.58
N ARG A 440 5.00 -2.21 -1.74
CA ARG A 440 5.46 -1.60 -0.49
C ARG A 440 6.58 -0.58 -0.72
N ASN A 441 7.47 -0.83 -1.68
CA ASN A 441 8.52 0.11 -2.09
C ASN A 441 7.91 1.18 -3.02
N VAL A 442 7.27 2.19 -2.43
CA VAL A 442 6.59 3.26 -3.18
C VAL A 442 7.58 4.14 -3.92
N GLN A 443 8.78 4.35 -3.36
CA GLN A 443 9.82 5.17 -3.99
C GLN A 443 10.30 4.57 -5.33
N PHE A 444 10.38 3.24 -5.44
CA PHE A 444 10.59 2.56 -6.73
C PHE A 444 9.51 2.92 -7.75
N LEU A 445 8.22 2.80 -7.38
CA LEU A 445 7.12 3.12 -8.29
C LEU A 445 7.14 4.58 -8.74
N VAL A 446 7.42 5.51 -7.82
CA VAL A 446 7.49 6.94 -8.13
C VAL A 446 8.62 7.25 -9.11
N ASN A 447 9.78 6.62 -8.94
CA ASN A 447 10.91 6.80 -9.85
C ASN A 447 10.64 6.17 -11.22
N GLU A 448 10.23 4.90 -11.28
CA GLU A 448 9.99 4.19 -12.54
C GLU A 448 8.84 4.80 -13.35
N SER A 449 7.82 5.34 -12.66
CA SER A 449 6.72 6.02 -13.35
C SER A 449 7.11 7.36 -13.96
N GLY A 450 8.31 7.90 -13.68
CA GLY A 450 8.72 9.25 -14.05
C GLY A 450 8.14 10.37 -13.17
N LEU A 451 7.34 10.03 -12.15
CA LEU A 451 6.80 11.01 -11.21
C LEU A 451 7.92 11.63 -10.36
N GLY A 452 8.95 10.86 -10.02
CA GLY A 452 10.11 11.35 -9.27
C GLY A 452 10.80 12.54 -9.95
N ASP A 453 10.91 12.52 -11.28
CA ASP A 453 11.55 13.61 -12.03
C ASP A 453 10.67 14.88 -12.04
N VAL A 454 9.35 14.72 -12.16
CA VAL A 454 8.39 15.81 -12.04
C VAL A 454 8.48 16.46 -10.65
N LEU A 455 8.56 15.66 -9.59
CA LEU A 455 8.67 16.15 -8.22
C LEU A 455 9.95 16.95 -8.00
N ARG A 456 11.10 16.44 -8.49
CA ARG A 456 12.39 17.13 -8.43
C ARG A 456 12.39 18.42 -9.23
N HIS A 457 11.88 18.39 -10.46
CA HIS A 457 11.78 19.57 -11.33
C HIS A 457 10.98 20.69 -10.67
N HIS A 458 9.90 20.35 -9.98
CA HIS A 458 9.06 21.32 -9.29
C HIS A 458 9.51 21.63 -7.85
N GLY A 459 10.49 20.93 -7.29
CA GLY A 459 10.84 21.05 -5.87
C GLY A 459 9.70 20.70 -4.93
N VAL A 460 8.84 19.75 -5.31
CA VAL A 460 7.65 19.34 -4.56
C VAL A 460 7.94 18.09 -3.74
N ARG A 461 7.51 18.12 -2.48
CA ARG A 461 7.67 16.98 -1.57
C ARG A 461 6.72 15.85 -1.93
N PHE A 462 7.23 14.62 -1.89
CA PHE A 462 6.42 13.41 -1.94
C PHE A 462 6.19 12.85 -0.53
N VAL A 463 4.98 12.37 -0.27
CA VAL A 463 4.63 11.63 0.95
C VAL A 463 4.15 10.24 0.55
N ASP A 464 4.89 9.22 1.00
CA ASP A 464 4.39 7.85 0.98
C ASP A 464 3.34 7.68 2.08
N VAL A 465 2.07 7.66 1.67
CA VAL A 465 0.92 7.51 2.55
C VAL A 465 0.94 6.18 3.30
N ASN A 466 1.56 5.13 2.74
CA ASN A 466 1.62 3.84 3.41
C ASN A 466 2.44 3.86 4.70
N HIS A 467 3.42 4.75 4.78
CA HIS A 467 4.34 4.92 5.90
C HIS A 467 4.17 6.27 6.62
N ASP A 468 3.20 7.08 6.23
CA ASP A 468 2.87 8.35 6.90
C ASP A 468 2.18 8.12 8.25
N GLU A 469 2.14 9.17 9.07
CA GLU A 469 1.59 9.10 10.41
C GLU A 469 0.09 8.78 10.40
N PRO A 470 -0.36 7.70 11.08
CA PRO A 470 -1.78 7.38 11.16
C PRO A 470 -2.55 8.33 12.07
N VAL A 471 -3.72 8.78 11.60
CA VAL A 471 -4.70 9.54 12.37
C VAL A 471 -5.96 8.70 12.50
N LYS A 472 -6.36 8.40 13.73
CA LYS A 472 -7.59 7.66 14.02
C LYS A 472 -8.80 8.58 13.89
N THR A 473 -9.60 8.35 12.86
CA THR A 473 -10.76 9.18 12.50
C THR A 473 -12.05 8.38 12.63
N PRO A 474 -13.14 8.93 13.20
CA PRO A 474 -14.45 8.27 13.21
C PRO A 474 -14.89 7.94 11.79
N ASN A 475 -15.31 6.69 11.54
CA ASN A 475 -15.85 6.30 10.24
C ASN A 475 -17.28 6.87 10.11
N LEU A 476 -17.47 7.84 9.22
CA LEU A 476 -18.78 8.49 9.05
C LEU A 476 -19.73 7.70 8.13
N GLY A 477 -19.22 6.82 7.27
CA GLY A 477 -20.06 6.04 6.34
C GLY A 477 -20.63 4.77 6.96
N ARG A 478 -19.87 4.11 7.84
CA ARG A 478 -20.22 2.89 8.62
C ARG A 478 -20.70 1.68 7.80
N ALA A 479 -20.58 1.67 6.47
CA ALA A 479 -20.97 0.57 5.59
C ALA A 479 -20.11 -0.68 5.78
N THR A 480 -18.84 -0.52 6.16
CA THR A 480 -17.90 -1.63 6.46
C THR A 480 -18.06 -2.22 7.86
N GLY A 481 -18.85 -1.58 8.73
CA GLY A 481 -18.95 -1.88 10.16
C GLY A 481 -17.80 -1.37 11.03
N LEU A 482 -16.72 -0.84 10.44
CA LEU A 482 -15.58 -0.28 11.17
C LEU A 482 -15.95 1.02 11.88
N GLU A 483 -15.67 1.14 13.18
CA GLU A 483 -15.98 2.34 13.96
C GLU A 483 -15.07 3.52 13.63
N TYR A 484 -13.83 3.22 13.27
CA TYR A 484 -12.81 4.19 12.95
C TYR A 484 -12.06 3.75 11.70
N LEU A 485 -11.62 4.73 10.93
CA LEU A 485 -10.60 4.58 9.90
C LEU A 485 -9.30 5.21 10.41
N TYR A 486 -8.17 4.66 10.00
CA TYR A 486 -6.86 5.28 10.18
C TYR A 486 -6.50 5.90 8.84
N LEU A 487 -6.32 7.20 8.79
CA LEU A 487 -5.96 7.95 7.58
C LEU A 487 -4.56 8.54 7.74
N SER A 488 -3.90 8.87 6.63
CA SER A 488 -2.63 9.60 6.69
C SER A 488 -2.84 11.02 7.23
N ARG A 489 -1.96 11.45 8.14
CA ARG A 489 -1.94 12.80 8.69
C ARG A 489 -1.85 13.86 7.61
N THR A 490 -0.97 13.67 6.63
CA THR A 490 -0.80 14.59 5.50
C THR A 490 -2.13 14.87 4.80
N ILE A 491 -2.95 13.83 4.62
CA ILE A 491 -4.26 13.94 3.96
C ILE A 491 -5.29 14.60 4.87
N VAL A 492 -5.33 14.23 6.15
CA VAL A 492 -6.30 14.76 7.13
C VAL A 492 -6.07 16.24 7.39
N GLU A 493 -4.82 16.68 7.47
CA GLU A 493 -4.49 18.06 7.80
C GLU A 493 -4.38 18.99 6.56
N ALA A 494 -4.60 18.48 5.34
CA ALA A 494 -4.57 19.28 4.13
C ALA A 494 -5.59 20.43 4.18
N ASP A 495 -5.18 21.66 3.84
CA ASP A 495 -6.13 22.77 3.69
C ASP A 495 -6.99 22.55 2.45
N VAL A 496 -6.35 22.08 1.37
CA VAL A 496 -7.02 21.66 0.14
C VAL A 496 -6.48 20.29 -0.24
N PHE A 497 -7.40 19.35 -0.43
CA PHE A 497 -7.10 17.98 -0.85
C PHE A 497 -7.70 17.74 -2.23
N VAL A 498 -6.85 17.42 -3.21
CA VAL A 498 -7.24 17.23 -4.62
C VAL A 498 -6.97 15.79 -5.06
N SER A 499 -8.00 15.11 -5.55
CA SER A 499 -7.87 13.77 -6.15
C SER A 499 -7.54 13.90 -7.63
N LEU A 500 -6.50 13.20 -8.08
CA LEU A 500 -6.03 13.22 -9.47
C LEU A 500 -6.14 11.82 -10.10
N PRO A 501 -7.36 11.25 -10.26
CA PRO A 501 -7.54 9.89 -10.75
C PRO A 501 -7.22 9.74 -12.24
N LYS A 502 -6.94 8.51 -12.66
CA LYS A 502 -6.89 8.08 -14.06
C LYS A 502 -8.27 7.62 -14.52
N LEU A 503 -8.72 8.02 -15.71
CA LEU A 503 -9.96 7.54 -16.32
C LEU A 503 -9.81 6.06 -16.74
N LYS A 504 -10.34 5.11 -15.95
CA LYS A 504 -10.25 3.69 -16.32
C LYS A 504 -11.40 2.81 -15.83
N THR A 505 -11.64 1.70 -16.53
CA THR A 505 -12.51 0.62 -16.05
C THR A 505 -11.86 -0.15 -14.88
N HIS A 506 -12.66 -0.91 -14.13
CA HIS A 506 -12.17 -1.73 -13.02
C HIS A 506 -13.06 -2.95 -12.80
N HIS A 507 -12.48 -4.16 -12.82
CA HIS A 507 -13.23 -5.42 -12.69
C HIS A 507 -14.01 -5.61 -11.37
N TRP A 508 -13.66 -4.94 -10.26
CA TRP A 508 -14.40 -5.03 -8.99
C TRP A 508 -15.28 -3.82 -8.68
N ALA A 509 -14.92 -2.64 -9.20
CA ALA A 509 -15.58 -1.38 -8.86
C ALA A 509 -16.43 -0.82 -10.00
N GLY A 510 -16.39 -1.42 -11.19
CA GLY A 510 -16.92 -0.87 -12.44
C GLY A 510 -15.94 0.11 -13.08
N ALA A 511 -15.53 1.14 -12.32
CA ALA A 511 -14.58 2.15 -12.76
C ALA A 511 -13.58 2.52 -11.65
N THR A 512 -12.40 2.97 -12.04
CA THR A 512 -11.49 3.72 -11.17
C THR A 512 -11.55 5.18 -11.56
N LEU A 513 -12.04 6.00 -10.64
CA LEU A 513 -12.19 7.44 -10.79
C LEU A 513 -11.90 8.10 -9.43
N SER A 514 -12.47 9.27 -9.15
CA SER A 514 -12.12 10.07 -7.98
C SER A 514 -12.45 9.37 -6.65
N LEU A 515 -13.60 8.68 -6.54
CA LEU A 515 -13.99 7.94 -5.33
C LEU A 515 -13.08 6.74 -5.09
N LYS A 516 -12.84 5.91 -6.12
CA LYS A 516 -11.97 4.72 -5.98
C LYS A 516 -10.53 5.11 -5.64
N ASN A 517 -10.05 6.24 -6.16
CA ASN A 517 -8.70 6.73 -5.89
C ASN A 517 -8.46 6.98 -4.39
N LEU A 518 -9.51 7.28 -3.61
CA LEU A 518 -9.42 7.47 -2.16
C LEU A 518 -8.96 6.23 -1.39
N PHE A 519 -9.04 5.05 -1.99
CA PHE A 519 -8.53 3.82 -1.35
C PHE A 519 -7.03 3.92 -1.00
N GLY A 520 -6.28 4.70 -1.77
CA GLY A 520 -4.86 4.96 -1.51
C GLY A 520 -4.59 5.93 -0.34
N THR A 521 -5.61 6.52 0.30
CA THR A 521 -5.41 7.43 1.47
C THR A 521 -5.17 6.70 2.79
N LEU A 522 -5.48 5.40 2.85
CA LEU A 522 -5.30 4.59 4.05
C LEU A 522 -3.86 4.05 4.13
N PRO A 523 -3.18 4.15 5.27
CA PRO A 523 -1.78 3.75 5.39
C PRO A 523 -1.62 2.23 5.46
N GLY A 524 -0.77 1.66 4.60
CA GLY A 524 -0.39 0.24 4.59
C GLY A 524 0.10 -0.29 5.94
N ILE A 525 0.85 0.51 6.72
CA ILE A 525 1.27 0.10 8.09
C ILE A 525 0.11 -0.23 9.04
N CYS A 526 -1.11 0.23 8.75
CA CYS A 526 -2.31 -0.08 9.53
C CYS A 526 -3.14 -1.23 8.95
N TYR A 527 -3.20 -1.35 7.62
CA TYR A 527 -4.13 -2.25 6.93
C TYR A 527 -3.44 -3.42 6.21
N GLY A 528 -2.12 -3.45 6.20
CA GLY A 528 -1.29 -4.35 5.41
C GLY A 528 -1.25 -3.99 3.92
N TRP A 529 -0.55 -4.79 3.14
CA TRP A 529 -0.52 -4.71 1.68
C TRP A 529 -1.17 -5.97 1.13
N PRO A 530 -2.27 -5.89 0.33
CA PRO A 530 -2.86 -4.71 -0.32
C PRO A 530 -4.04 -4.06 0.42
N LYS A 531 -3.94 -3.86 1.74
CA LYS A 531 -5.05 -3.37 2.59
C LYS A 531 -6.26 -4.31 2.56
N ASN A 532 -5.97 -5.61 2.62
CA ASN A 532 -6.92 -6.68 2.30
C ASN A 532 -8.19 -6.63 3.14
N GLU A 533 -8.13 -6.14 4.38
CA GLU A 533 -9.32 -6.01 5.21
C GLU A 533 -10.44 -5.20 4.56
N LEU A 534 -10.06 -4.13 3.87
CA LEU A 534 -10.99 -3.23 3.21
C LEU A 534 -11.59 -3.85 1.93
N HIS A 535 -10.91 -4.84 1.34
CA HIS A 535 -11.41 -5.53 0.15
C HIS A 535 -12.56 -6.49 0.52
N TRP A 536 -12.37 -7.34 1.54
CA TRP A 536 -13.38 -8.34 1.90
C TRP A 536 -14.57 -7.74 2.68
N ARG A 537 -14.41 -6.59 3.34
CA ARG A 537 -15.55 -5.81 3.88
C ARG A 537 -16.43 -5.19 2.79
N GLY A 538 -16.10 -5.44 1.52
CA GLY A 538 -16.76 -4.91 0.33
C GLY A 538 -16.04 -3.66 -0.15
N ILE A 539 -15.38 -3.73 -1.31
CA ILE A 539 -14.66 -2.61 -1.92
C ILE A 539 -15.55 -1.37 -2.04
N THR A 540 -16.80 -1.55 -2.48
CA THR A 540 -17.82 -0.49 -2.56
C THR A 540 -18.07 0.16 -1.20
N ASN A 541 -18.27 -0.63 -0.15
CA ASN A 541 -18.52 -0.13 1.21
C ASN A 541 -17.32 0.67 1.72
N SER A 542 -16.11 0.14 1.52
CA SER A 542 -14.87 0.79 1.95
C SER A 542 -14.66 2.12 1.24
N ILE A 543 -14.86 2.19 -0.08
CA ILE A 543 -14.73 3.44 -0.85
C ILE A 543 -15.68 4.51 -0.32
N VAL A 544 -16.95 4.15 -0.11
CA VAL A 544 -17.96 5.10 0.37
C VAL A 544 -17.69 5.51 1.82
N ASP A 545 -17.24 4.59 2.68
CA ASP A 545 -16.85 4.93 4.05
C ASP A 545 -15.71 5.94 4.12
N ILE A 546 -14.69 5.78 3.26
CA ILE A 546 -13.58 6.74 3.15
C ILE A 546 -14.11 8.08 2.67
N ALA A 547 -14.91 8.09 1.59
CA ALA A 547 -15.46 9.33 1.02
C ALA A 547 -16.37 10.08 1.99
N CYS A 548 -17.19 9.38 2.77
CA CYS A 548 -18.00 9.95 3.86
C CYS A 548 -17.14 10.53 4.97
N THR A 549 -15.98 9.94 5.25
CA THR A 549 -15.12 10.31 6.37
C THR A 549 -14.21 11.48 6.03
N HIS A 550 -13.61 11.49 4.83
CA HIS A 550 -12.72 12.55 4.36
C HIS A 550 -12.81 12.71 2.85
N THR A 551 -13.68 13.62 2.40
CA THR A 551 -13.89 13.89 0.97
C THR A 551 -12.85 14.89 0.46
N PRO A 552 -12.23 14.68 -0.73
CA PRO A 552 -11.47 15.73 -1.38
C PRO A 552 -12.32 16.96 -1.69
N HIS A 553 -11.65 18.10 -1.80
CA HIS A 553 -12.26 19.37 -2.13
C HIS A 553 -12.43 19.54 -3.64
N LEU A 554 -11.59 18.87 -4.44
CA LEU A 554 -11.61 18.91 -5.89
C LEU A 554 -11.14 17.57 -6.46
N ALA A 555 -11.73 17.16 -7.59
CA ALA A 555 -11.22 16.09 -8.43
C ALA A 555 -10.84 16.64 -9.80
N ILE A 556 -9.69 16.20 -10.31
CA ILE A 556 -9.21 16.51 -11.67
C ILE A 556 -8.79 15.19 -12.33
N VAL A 557 -9.60 14.70 -13.25
CA VAL A 557 -9.42 13.39 -13.88
C VAL A 557 -8.51 13.50 -15.09
N ASP A 558 -7.43 12.70 -15.08
CA ASP A 558 -6.61 12.43 -16.25
C ASP A 558 -7.35 11.44 -17.17
N GLY A 559 -8.02 11.99 -18.17
CA GLY A 559 -8.68 11.25 -19.24
C GLY A 559 -8.08 11.55 -20.62
N ILE A 560 -6.84 12.03 -20.72
CA ILE A 560 -6.21 12.26 -22.03
C ILE A 560 -6.05 10.89 -22.72
N ILE A 561 -5.41 9.97 -22.01
CA ILE A 561 -5.42 8.54 -22.34
C ILE A 561 -6.01 7.78 -21.14
N GLY A 562 -7.17 7.17 -21.34
CA GLY A 562 -7.79 6.28 -20.36
C GLY A 562 -7.36 4.82 -20.52
N MET A 563 -7.92 3.94 -19.68
CA MET A 563 -7.77 2.49 -19.80
C MET A 563 -9.13 1.80 -19.88
N GLU A 564 -9.32 0.97 -20.90
CA GLU A 564 -10.50 0.12 -21.10
C GLU A 564 -10.18 -1.37 -20.95
N GLY A 565 -11.20 -2.23 -20.91
CA GLY A 565 -11.05 -3.67 -20.73
C GLY A 565 -10.78 -4.06 -19.28
N ASP A 566 -9.87 -5.01 -19.05
CA ASP A 566 -9.59 -5.59 -17.73
C ASP A 566 -8.70 -4.71 -16.83
N GLY A 567 -9.19 -3.50 -16.53
CA GLY A 567 -8.61 -2.66 -15.49
C GLY A 567 -8.78 -3.26 -14.09
N PRO A 568 -7.90 -2.91 -13.12
CA PRO A 568 -7.10 -1.69 -13.13
C PRO A 568 -5.66 -1.86 -13.60
N LEU A 569 -5.24 -3.08 -13.99
CA LEU A 569 -3.85 -3.43 -14.34
C LEU A 569 -3.68 -3.99 -15.77
N ASN A 570 -4.70 -4.65 -16.32
CA ASN A 570 -4.58 -5.46 -17.54
C ASN A 570 -5.46 -4.95 -18.69
N GLY A 571 -5.91 -3.70 -18.59
CA GLY A 571 -6.63 -3.03 -19.65
C GLY A 571 -5.70 -2.47 -20.73
N THR A 572 -6.29 -1.93 -21.78
CA THR A 572 -5.63 -1.32 -22.95
C THR A 572 -5.78 0.19 -22.94
N ALA A 573 -4.83 0.90 -23.55
CA ALA A 573 -4.86 2.35 -23.66
C ALA A 573 -5.98 2.80 -24.61
N LYS A 574 -6.80 3.76 -24.16
CA LYS A 574 -7.89 4.35 -24.94
C LYS A 574 -7.73 5.87 -24.99
N PRO A 575 -7.38 6.46 -26.15
CA PRO A 575 -7.38 7.91 -26.31
C PRO A 575 -8.79 8.46 -26.15
N VAL A 576 -8.97 9.41 -25.25
CA VAL A 576 -10.26 10.10 -25.04
C VAL A 576 -10.07 11.62 -25.21
N GLY A 577 -8.93 12.15 -24.79
CA GLY A 577 -8.57 13.55 -24.95
C GLY A 577 -9.35 14.49 -24.02
N ALA A 578 -9.72 14.01 -22.83
CA ALA A 578 -10.58 14.72 -21.89
C ALA A 578 -9.88 15.01 -20.56
N LEU A 579 -10.04 16.23 -20.05
CA LEU A 579 -9.77 16.59 -18.66
C LEU A 579 -11.08 16.93 -17.98
N VAL A 580 -11.39 16.28 -16.86
CA VAL A 580 -12.66 16.47 -16.13
C VAL A 580 -12.38 17.04 -14.75
N MET A 581 -13.00 18.16 -14.41
CA MET A 581 -12.80 18.85 -13.13
C MET A 581 -14.12 19.14 -12.43
N GLY A 582 -14.16 18.92 -11.10
CA GLY A 582 -15.32 19.27 -10.28
C GLY A 582 -15.09 19.11 -8.78
N ALA A 583 -15.89 19.82 -7.97
CA ALA A 583 -15.82 19.78 -6.50
C ALA A 583 -16.71 18.68 -5.87
N ASP A 584 -17.61 18.11 -6.65
CA ASP A 584 -18.45 16.97 -6.25
C ASP A 584 -17.94 15.69 -6.94
N LEU A 585 -17.36 14.79 -6.15
CA LEU A 585 -16.78 13.54 -6.66
C LEU A 585 -17.82 12.61 -7.30
N VAL A 586 -19.06 12.59 -6.81
CA VAL A 586 -20.12 11.75 -7.40
C VAL A 586 -20.50 12.30 -8.76
N ALA A 587 -20.61 13.63 -8.89
CA ALA A 587 -20.88 14.27 -10.17
C ALA A 587 -19.75 14.05 -11.17
N VAL A 588 -18.50 14.24 -10.75
CA VAL A 588 -17.31 13.98 -11.58
C VAL A 588 -17.28 12.52 -12.04
N ASP A 589 -17.44 11.57 -11.12
CA ASP A 589 -17.38 10.15 -11.48
C ASP A 589 -18.56 9.72 -12.37
N ALA A 590 -19.75 10.28 -12.16
CA ALA A 590 -20.91 10.06 -13.02
C ALA A 590 -20.68 10.62 -14.44
N THR A 591 -20.13 11.84 -14.57
CA THR A 591 -19.77 12.43 -15.86
C THR A 591 -18.70 11.60 -16.57
N CYS A 592 -17.67 11.13 -15.87
CA CYS A 592 -16.67 10.23 -16.44
C CYS A 592 -17.28 8.89 -16.88
N CYS A 593 -18.23 8.32 -16.13
CA CYS A 593 -18.94 7.11 -16.55
C CYS A 593 -19.77 7.36 -17.83
N ARG A 594 -20.42 8.53 -17.97
CA ARG A 594 -21.10 8.91 -19.23
C ARG A 594 -20.12 9.06 -20.40
N LEU A 595 -18.96 9.69 -20.17
CA LEU A 595 -17.89 9.77 -21.18
C LEU A 595 -17.41 8.39 -21.64
N MET A 596 -17.33 7.42 -20.74
CA MET A 596 -16.96 6.02 -21.06
C MET A 596 -18.13 5.16 -21.57
N LYS A 597 -19.35 5.72 -21.61
CA LYS A 597 -20.62 5.01 -21.86
C LYS A 597 -20.88 3.81 -20.92
N LEU A 598 -20.49 3.95 -19.65
CA LEU A 598 -20.84 3.02 -18.57
C LEU A 598 -22.19 3.42 -17.93
N PRO A 599 -23.04 2.46 -17.51
CA PRO A 599 -24.35 2.73 -16.91
C PRO A 599 -24.19 3.24 -15.48
N VAL A 600 -24.19 4.56 -15.34
CA VAL A 600 -24.01 5.30 -14.09
C VAL A 600 -24.87 4.76 -12.94
N ASP A 601 -26.12 4.42 -13.24
CA ASP A 601 -27.14 3.92 -12.30
C ASP A 601 -26.95 2.47 -11.86
N ARG A 602 -26.01 1.75 -12.49
CA ARG A 602 -25.66 0.36 -12.15
C ARG A 602 -24.32 0.22 -11.46
N ILE A 603 -23.50 1.29 -11.39
CA ILE A 603 -22.21 1.26 -10.70
C ILE A 603 -22.43 1.29 -9.18
N PRO A 604 -22.13 0.20 -8.43
CA PRO A 604 -22.50 0.10 -7.01
C PRO A 604 -21.96 1.23 -6.14
N THR A 605 -20.74 1.69 -6.42
CA THR A 605 -20.08 2.78 -5.70
C THR A 605 -20.80 4.11 -5.88
N LEU A 606 -21.23 4.44 -7.10
CA LEU A 606 -21.97 5.68 -7.37
C LEU A 606 -23.36 5.66 -6.74
N VAL A 607 -24.07 4.54 -6.86
CA VAL A 607 -25.40 4.38 -6.25
C VAL A 607 -25.32 4.46 -4.73
N LEU A 608 -24.36 3.78 -4.10
CA LEU A 608 -24.19 3.84 -2.65
C LEU A 608 -23.76 5.23 -2.18
N ALA A 609 -22.84 5.89 -2.90
CA ALA A 609 -22.40 7.25 -2.58
C ALA A 609 -23.57 8.25 -2.65
N THR A 610 -24.43 8.12 -3.68
CA THR A 610 -25.64 8.94 -3.84
C THR A 610 -26.63 8.69 -2.70
N ARG A 611 -26.87 7.42 -2.33
CA ARG A 611 -27.73 7.06 -1.18
C ARG A 611 -27.20 7.62 0.14
N LYS A 612 -25.87 7.75 0.27
CA LYS A 612 -25.19 8.37 1.41
C LYS A 612 -25.11 9.90 1.31
N ARG A 613 -25.76 10.51 0.31
CA ARG A 613 -25.79 11.95 0.07
C ARG A 613 -24.39 12.57 -0.05
N LEU A 614 -23.46 11.87 -0.71
CA LEU A 614 -22.11 12.39 -0.95
C LEU A 614 -22.04 13.39 -2.11
N GLY A 615 -22.96 13.29 -3.06
CA GLY A 615 -22.99 14.17 -4.23
C GLY A 615 -24.15 13.87 -5.18
N ASN A 616 -24.22 14.63 -6.26
CA ASN A 616 -25.25 14.54 -7.29
C ASN A 616 -24.82 13.60 -8.42
N MET A 617 -25.64 12.58 -8.70
CA MET A 617 -25.39 11.61 -9.79
C MET A 617 -26.21 11.89 -11.05
N ARG A 618 -27.38 12.52 -10.90
CA ARG A 618 -28.32 12.78 -11.99
C ARG A 618 -27.81 13.89 -12.89
N GLU A 619 -27.95 13.70 -14.19
CA GLU A 619 -27.42 14.62 -15.21
C GLU A 619 -28.06 16.00 -15.16
N ASP A 620 -29.36 16.08 -14.90
CA ASP A 620 -30.10 17.34 -14.79
C ASP A 620 -29.66 18.20 -13.58
N LEU A 621 -28.93 17.60 -12.63
CA LEU A 621 -28.34 18.29 -11.48
C LEU A 621 -26.84 18.59 -11.66
N ILE A 622 -26.27 18.26 -12.82
CA ILE A 622 -24.85 18.45 -13.14
C ILE A 622 -24.75 19.44 -14.31
N PRO A 623 -24.66 20.76 -14.04
CA PRO A 623 -24.35 21.74 -15.07
C PRO A 623 -23.01 21.40 -15.73
N GLN A 624 -23.07 21.02 -17.01
CA GLN A 624 -21.89 20.71 -17.81
C GLN A 624 -21.28 22.01 -18.34
N LEU A 625 -20.01 22.25 -18.02
CA LEU A 625 -19.23 23.40 -18.47
C LEU A 625 -18.14 22.97 -19.45
N GLY A 626 -17.75 23.83 -20.39
CA GLY A 626 -16.76 23.50 -21.42
C GLY A 626 -17.35 22.64 -22.53
N GLU A 627 -16.72 21.50 -22.84
CA GLU A 627 -17.18 20.58 -23.89
C GLU A 627 -18.44 19.81 -23.44
N PRO A 628 -19.42 19.58 -24.34
CA PRO A 628 -20.51 18.66 -24.06
C PRO A 628 -20.00 17.21 -24.00
N ILE A 629 -20.63 16.38 -23.16
CA ILE A 629 -20.24 14.97 -22.97
C ILE A 629 -20.17 14.24 -24.32
N ASP A 630 -21.19 14.41 -25.18
CA ASP A 630 -21.28 13.73 -26.48
C ASP A 630 -20.13 14.04 -27.45
N ALA A 631 -19.44 15.19 -27.29
CA ALA A 631 -18.33 15.57 -28.16
C ALA A 631 -17.02 14.80 -27.85
N LEU A 632 -16.95 14.12 -26.70
CA LEU A 632 -15.79 13.35 -26.26
C LEU A 632 -16.16 11.93 -25.82
N ALA A 633 -17.45 11.61 -25.68
CA ALA A 633 -17.90 10.31 -25.21
C ALA A 633 -17.50 9.19 -26.18
N THR A 634 -16.85 8.17 -25.65
CA THR A 634 -16.41 6.99 -26.39
C THR A 634 -16.78 5.73 -25.62
N ALA A 635 -17.20 4.68 -26.32
CA ALA A 635 -17.53 3.42 -25.68
C ALA A 635 -16.24 2.74 -25.19
N PHE A 636 -16.15 2.50 -23.89
CA PHE A 636 -15.08 1.70 -23.32
C PHE A 636 -15.44 0.22 -23.41
N GLU A 637 -14.46 -0.62 -23.75
CA GLU A 637 -14.57 -2.05 -23.51
C GLU A 637 -14.66 -2.33 -22.01
N TRP A 638 -15.55 -3.24 -21.66
CA TRP A 638 -15.83 -3.58 -20.28
C TRP A 638 -14.86 -4.63 -19.74
N PRO A 639 -14.57 -4.63 -18.42
CA PRO A 639 -13.84 -5.75 -17.83
C PRO A 639 -14.63 -7.06 -18.00
N PRO A 640 -13.97 -8.19 -18.31
CA PRO A 640 -14.64 -9.47 -18.43
C PRO A 640 -15.45 -9.84 -17.17
N GLY A 641 -16.74 -10.16 -17.35
CA GLY A 641 -17.63 -10.64 -16.27
C GLY A 641 -18.09 -9.58 -15.26
N ILE A 642 -17.85 -8.30 -15.55
CA ILE A 642 -18.26 -7.16 -14.72
C ILE A 642 -19.77 -7.07 -14.50
N GLU A 643 -20.59 -7.65 -15.39
CA GLU A 643 -22.05 -7.66 -15.27
C GLU A 643 -22.51 -8.28 -13.94
N LYS A 644 -21.72 -9.22 -13.39
CA LYS A 644 -21.97 -9.84 -12.08
C LYS A 644 -21.71 -8.89 -10.90
N GLN A 645 -20.93 -7.84 -11.12
CA GLN A 645 -20.58 -6.83 -10.11
C GLN A 645 -21.48 -5.59 -10.19
N LEU A 646 -22.13 -5.37 -11.34
CA LEU A 646 -23.08 -4.28 -11.50
C LEU A 646 -24.38 -4.56 -10.74
N LEU A 647 -25.06 -3.49 -10.36
CA LEU A 647 -26.43 -3.59 -9.92
C LEU A 647 -27.34 -4.04 -11.09
N PRO A 648 -28.44 -4.75 -10.79
CA PRO A 648 -29.45 -5.09 -11.77
C PRO A 648 -29.99 -3.85 -12.48
N GLU A 649 -30.51 -4.03 -13.69
CA GLU A 649 -31.19 -2.94 -14.38
C GLU A 649 -32.39 -2.46 -13.56
N PRO A 650 -32.64 -1.13 -13.51
CA PRO A 650 -33.84 -0.61 -12.87
C PRO A 650 -35.07 -1.23 -13.54
N GLN A 651 -35.96 -1.85 -12.75
CA GLN A 651 -37.23 -2.31 -13.31
C GLN A 651 -38.01 -1.11 -13.85
N PRO A 652 -38.57 -1.18 -15.08
CA PRO A 652 -39.39 -0.11 -15.60
C PRO A 652 -40.58 0.11 -14.65
N ALA A 653 -40.82 1.38 -14.30
CA ALA A 653 -41.93 1.80 -13.46
C ALA A 653 -43.25 1.40 -14.15
N GLY A 654 -43.78 0.22 -13.81
CA GLY A 654 -44.95 -0.37 -14.47
C GLY A 654 -45.14 -1.88 -14.26
N ALA A 655 -44.11 -2.61 -13.84
CA ALA A 655 -44.23 -4.04 -13.56
C ALA A 655 -44.56 -4.33 -12.08
N VAL A 656 -45.60 -3.69 -11.53
CA VAL A 656 -46.35 -4.28 -10.40
C VAL A 656 -47.38 -5.21 -11.03
N GLY A 657 -46.90 -6.35 -11.53
CA GLY A 657 -47.74 -7.46 -11.98
C GLY A 657 -48.06 -8.33 -10.78
N GLY A 658 -49.32 -8.32 -10.35
CA GLY A 658 -49.77 -9.10 -9.21
C GLY A 658 -49.49 -10.60 -9.36
N LYS A 659 -49.11 -11.20 -8.23
CA LYS A 659 -49.69 -12.44 -7.71
C LYS A 659 -49.43 -12.51 -6.22
#